data_AF-A0A2V7Z5C2-F1
#
_entry.id   AF-A0A2V7Z5C2-F1
#
_cell.length_a   1.000
_cell.length_b   1.000
_cell.length_c   1.000
_cell.angle_alpha   90.00
_cell.angle_beta   90.00
_cell.angle_gamma   90.00
#
_symmetry.space_group_name_H-M   'P 1'
#
loop_
_entity.id
_entity.type
_entity.pdbx_description
1 polymer ?
#
loop_
_entity_poly.entity_id
_entity_poly.type
_entity_poly.pdbx_seq_one_letter_code
_entity_poly.pdbx_strand_id
1 'polypeptide(L)'
;MSTVKRSNSSEQRMNSGVKRERMAGSGIRARSVERSSVRVATEVKLSGLQSPGLSPYTERVHLIAVALTAGALAAAPPSRVVVLAFDGVDAGIVQSMMTAGRLPNLSALAARGGFSPLTPPVPPQTPVSWTSFSTGLDPGGHQIFDFLKRNPSDMTPTFAVAQDREVPFLLGRKTPAAAAAAVAAILLVPGAVFAGRRRRIAAAAFFLIAAGAAAAAFAAASAWLPATRPSIESNRRGTTFWSESTARPATVMRMPVTFPPESFRGGRLLSGLGVPDLSGRIGKPAYYTSDPFFSPREGNDFSIEIVRLESNVGRQRTRIVGPPGQAFGRKGAIELPMSLSVSSSRDRLSIEAGDSRLTLSAGQWSDWTSLAFRVNPLITVHGYARFLVETIAPEIALYVSPIQFDPERLPPGFDISAPSHYAKDLLRRFGRYKTMGWAIDTWSIQSGTLSEPAFLQDVAQTVTQDRRMLASLVAEKRRLLVYYFEFPDRIAHVFWRFRDPEHPAYDAALAARYGDAVEKSYETMDAIVGETARALPSDAALLVLSDHGFATWRRSVNYDSWLVDQGYLVLKGNARRQNLEALFSRGAFWEAVDWSKSRAYAMGLGDVYVNLRGRERDGIVSPGADYERLRKDLTRGLLELTDPKTGERAVSRVFKREDVYQRYDPRLIPDLIVANRPGYRVSWQASLGVPTGSVFEDNRDVWSGDHCSLDPDLVRGVFFASRPFSTSRVPGITDATAALRALLSGTASPGPILWK
;
A
#
# COMPACT_ATOMS: atom_id res chain seq x y z
N MET A 1 54.66 14.13 13.43
CA MET A 1 55.61 15.01 12.71
C MET A 1 55.17 15.01 11.24
N SER A 2 55.09 16.12 10.50
CA SER A 2 55.53 17.50 10.75
C SER A 2 54.45 18.53 10.37
N THR A 3 54.54 19.71 10.99
CA THR A 3 53.69 20.88 10.74
C THR A 3 54.32 21.79 9.70
N VAL A 4 53.55 22.43 8.82
CA VAL A 4 53.96 23.68 8.16
C VAL A 4 52.81 24.70 8.23
N LYS A 5 53.16 25.95 8.60
CA LYS A 5 52.30 27.12 8.77
C LYS A 5 52.61 28.16 7.67
N ARG A 6 51.79 29.24 7.64
CA ARG A 6 52.01 30.62 7.11
C ARG A 6 51.28 30.90 5.77
N SER A 7 50.77 32.11 5.50
CA SER A 7 50.63 33.33 6.34
C SER A 7 49.65 34.37 5.75
N ASN A 8 49.12 35.26 6.60
CA ASN A 8 48.44 36.50 6.22
C ASN A 8 49.38 37.57 5.65
N SER A 9 48.85 38.47 4.80
CA SER A 9 49.08 39.93 4.67
C SER A 9 48.70 40.38 3.25
N SER A 10 48.21 41.58 2.92
CA SER A 10 47.47 42.67 3.59
C SER A 10 47.40 43.82 2.55
N GLU A 11 46.24 44.47 2.43
CA GLU A 11 45.97 45.81 1.85
C GLU A 11 46.96 46.54 0.92
N GLN A 12 46.44 47.07 -0.19
CA GLN A 12 46.58 48.51 -0.46
C GLN A 12 45.41 49.08 -1.29
N ARG A 13 45.00 50.33 -0.96
CA ARG A 13 43.96 51.11 -1.66
C ARG A 13 44.59 52.05 -2.68
N MET A 14 43.85 52.42 -3.73
CA MET A 14 43.85 53.80 -4.25
C MET A 14 42.51 54.19 -4.90
N ASN A 15 42.28 55.49 -5.10
CA ASN A 15 40.95 56.10 -5.12
C ASN A 15 40.85 57.29 -6.10
N SER A 16 39.88 57.28 -7.03
CA SER A 16 39.41 58.43 -7.85
C SER A 16 38.31 57.95 -8.83
N GLY A 17 37.32 58.73 -9.28
CA GLY A 17 36.97 60.12 -8.99
C GLY A 17 35.71 60.57 -9.75
N VAL A 18 34.73 61.07 -9.00
CA VAL A 18 33.48 61.78 -9.33
C VAL A 18 33.32 62.46 -10.71
N LYS A 19 32.14 62.33 -11.34
CA LYS A 19 31.33 63.49 -11.82
C LYS A 19 29.82 63.23 -11.88
N ARG A 20 29.02 64.30 -11.72
CA ARG A 20 27.54 64.36 -11.63
C ARG A 20 27.02 65.55 -12.46
N GLU A 21 25.86 65.40 -13.10
CA GLU A 21 24.83 66.44 -13.40
C GLU A 21 23.56 65.67 -13.84
N ARG A 22 22.31 65.82 -13.38
CA ARG A 22 21.58 66.62 -12.35
C ARG A 22 21.04 68.02 -12.72
N MET A 23 19.73 68.11 -13.02
CA MET A 23 18.72 69.23 -12.89
C MET A 23 17.50 68.83 -13.78
N ALA A 24 16.22 69.17 -13.58
CA ALA A 24 15.35 69.73 -12.51
C ALA A 24 13.87 69.32 -12.86
N GLY A 25 12.79 69.51 -12.11
CA GLY A 25 12.55 70.07 -10.77
C GLY A 25 11.13 70.72 -10.66
N SER A 26 10.30 70.27 -9.71
CA SER A 26 9.00 70.80 -9.19
C SER A 26 8.04 69.61 -8.92
N GLY A 27 7.23 69.52 -7.86
CA GLY A 27 6.83 70.49 -6.82
C GLY A 27 5.33 70.81 -6.99
N ILE A 28 4.41 70.27 -6.17
CA ILE A 28 3.91 70.91 -4.92
C ILE A 28 2.98 69.93 -4.13
N ARG A 29 2.60 70.34 -2.91
CA ARG A 29 2.02 69.58 -1.78
C ARG A 29 0.58 69.04 -1.94
N ALA A 30 0.26 68.10 -1.04
CA ALA A 30 -1.05 67.51 -0.80
C ALA A 30 -2.12 68.44 -0.17
N ARG A 31 -3.40 68.07 -0.35
CA ARG A 31 -4.49 68.21 0.63
C ARG A 31 -5.56 67.13 0.39
N SER A 32 -6.32 66.82 1.44
CA SER A 32 -7.43 65.86 1.47
C SER A 32 -8.73 66.44 0.91
N VAL A 33 -9.72 65.59 0.61
CA VAL A 33 -11.06 65.53 1.26
C VAL A 33 -12.05 64.63 0.48
N GLU A 34 -12.92 63.96 1.25
CA GLU A 34 -14.24 63.35 0.92
C GLU A 34 -14.43 62.05 0.11
N ARG A 35 -15.41 61.31 0.63
CA ARG A 35 -16.14 60.20 -0.01
C ARG A 35 -17.30 60.78 -0.81
N SER A 36 -17.62 60.20 -1.96
CA SER A 36 -19.00 60.21 -2.47
C SER A 36 -19.32 58.91 -3.20
N SER A 37 -20.47 58.35 -2.87
CA SER A 37 -21.00 57.13 -3.48
C SER A 37 -21.92 57.47 -4.65
N VAL A 38 -21.74 56.83 -5.80
CA VAL A 38 -22.69 56.93 -6.91
C VAL A 38 -23.18 55.53 -7.28
N ARG A 39 -24.48 55.32 -7.16
CA ARG A 39 -25.19 54.17 -7.76
C ARG A 39 -25.41 54.47 -9.24
N VAL A 40 -25.22 53.48 -10.10
CA VAL A 40 -25.76 53.50 -11.48
C VAL A 40 -26.87 52.46 -11.55
N ALA A 41 -28.07 52.93 -11.84
CA ALA A 41 -29.21 52.09 -12.20
C ALA A 41 -29.42 52.18 -13.72
N THR A 42 -29.81 51.07 -14.34
CA THR A 42 -30.15 51.03 -15.76
C THR A 42 -31.59 50.55 -15.91
N GLU A 43 -32.52 51.49 -16.07
CA GLU A 43 -33.88 51.17 -16.50
C GLU A 43 -33.92 50.91 -18.00
N VAL A 44 -34.75 49.96 -18.43
CA VAL A 44 -35.19 49.83 -19.82
C VAL A 44 -36.71 49.97 -19.85
N LYS A 45 -37.19 50.98 -20.58
CA LYS A 45 -38.62 51.24 -20.80
C LYS A 45 -39.24 50.17 -21.70
N LEU A 46 -40.43 49.71 -21.31
CA LEU A 46 -41.45 49.20 -22.24
C LEU A 46 -42.75 49.95 -21.99
N SER A 47 -43.41 50.40 -23.06
CA SER A 47 -44.61 51.21 -22.99
C SER A 47 -45.63 50.78 -24.05
N GLY A 48 -46.88 50.62 -23.63
CA GLY A 48 -48.04 50.71 -24.53
C GLY A 48 -48.86 49.44 -24.70
N LEU A 49 -49.93 49.30 -23.91
CA LEU A 49 -51.31 49.16 -24.37
C LEU A 49 -52.27 49.17 -23.15
N GLN A 50 -53.49 49.69 -23.34
CA GLN A 50 -54.45 49.99 -22.26
C GLN A 50 -55.53 48.91 -22.12
N SER A 51 -55.85 48.53 -20.87
CA SER A 51 -57.17 48.29 -20.23
C SER A 51 -58.31 47.51 -20.94
N PRO A 52 -59.31 46.92 -20.23
CA PRO A 52 -59.59 46.98 -18.78
C PRO A 52 -59.92 45.64 -18.06
N GLY A 53 -59.65 45.62 -16.75
CA GLY A 53 -60.49 44.99 -15.71
C GLY A 53 -60.61 43.47 -15.60
N LEU A 54 -60.12 42.89 -14.49
CA LEU A 54 -60.76 41.79 -13.73
C LEU A 54 -60.05 41.55 -12.37
N SER A 55 -60.78 40.96 -11.42
CA SER A 55 -60.53 40.72 -9.97
C SER A 55 -59.10 40.37 -9.49
N PRO A 56 -58.67 40.82 -8.28
CA PRO A 56 -57.35 40.52 -7.71
C PRO A 56 -57.28 39.13 -7.04
N TYR A 57 -57.30 38.04 -7.82
CA TYR A 57 -57.16 36.68 -7.26
C TYR A 57 -56.47 35.63 -8.17
N THR A 58 -55.41 35.98 -8.93
CA THR A 58 -54.54 34.96 -9.59
C THR A 58 -53.12 35.45 -9.98
N GLU A 59 -52.23 35.74 -9.01
CA GLU A 59 -50.78 35.89 -9.26
C GLU A 59 -49.91 35.08 -8.29
N ARG A 60 -49.99 33.74 -8.36
CA ARG A 60 -49.07 32.83 -7.65
C ARG A 60 -48.60 31.60 -8.45
N VAL A 61 -48.67 31.63 -9.78
CA VAL A 61 -48.31 30.46 -10.62
C VAL A 61 -47.06 30.70 -11.50
N HIS A 62 -46.79 31.93 -11.96
CA HIS A 62 -45.71 32.16 -12.94
C HIS A 62 -44.30 32.38 -12.38
N LEU A 63 -44.11 32.48 -11.06
CA LEU A 63 -42.77 32.46 -10.44
C LEU A 63 -42.27 31.07 -10.02
N ILE A 64 -43.11 30.02 -10.14
CA ILE A 64 -42.74 28.64 -9.80
C ILE A 64 -42.23 27.88 -11.04
N ALA A 65 -42.69 28.23 -12.25
CA ALA A 65 -42.30 27.56 -13.49
C ALA A 65 -40.83 27.77 -13.92
N VAL A 66 -40.23 28.93 -13.58
CA VAL A 66 -38.81 29.23 -13.89
C VAL A 66 -37.87 28.74 -12.78
N ALA A 67 -38.36 28.61 -11.54
CA ALA A 67 -37.59 28.01 -10.44
C ALA A 67 -37.51 26.47 -10.52
N LEU A 68 -38.50 25.81 -11.14
CA LEU A 68 -38.53 24.34 -11.32
C LEU A 68 -37.83 23.83 -12.59
N THR A 69 -37.38 24.71 -13.48
CA THR A 69 -36.58 24.36 -14.67
C THR A 69 -35.07 24.60 -14.49
N ALA A 70 -34.65 25.11 -13.32
CA ALA A 70 -33.26 25.10 -12.85
C ALA A 70 -32.93 23.88 -11.97
N GLY A 71 -33.79 22.85 -11.97
CA GLY A 71 -33.39 21.52 -11.52
C GLY A 71 -32.24 21.05 -12.41
N ALA A 72 -31.05 20.89 -11.82
CA ALA A 72 -29.82 20.60 -12.56
C ALA A 72 -30.06 19.45 -13.55
N LEU A 73 -29.93 19.74 -14.85
CA LEU A 73 -29.87 18.74 -15.91
C LEU A 73 -28.60 17.93 -15.67
N ALA A 74 -28.70 16.90 -14.82
CA ALA A 74 -27.61 16.00 -14.49
C ALA A 74 -27.08 15.41 -15.79
N ALA A 75 -25.94 15.91 -16.24
CA ALA A 75 -25.39 15.59 -17.55
C ALA A 75 -25.26 14.07 -17.68
N ALA A 76 -25.84 13.50 -18.75
CA ALA A 76 -26.14 12.08 -18.85
C ALA A 76 -25.00 11.16 -18.34
N PRO A 77 -25.32 10.09 -17.58
CA PRO A 77 -24.29 9.25 -16.96
C PRO A 77 -23.36 8.68 -18.03
N PRO A 78 -22.03 8.70 -17.81
CA PRO A 78 -21.07 8.25 -18.80
C PRO A 78 -21.28 6.76 -19.10
N SER A 79 -21.11 6.34 -20.35
CA SER A 79 -21.31 4.92 -20.74
C SER A 79 -20.38 3.96 -19.99
N ARG A 80 -19.17 4.43 -19.66
CA ARG A 80 -18.21 3.77 -18.79
C ARG A 80 -17.42 4.75 -17.93
N VAL A 81 -16.98 4.29 -16.77
CA VAL A 81 -16.01 4.97 -15.91
C VAL A 81 -14.74 4.14 -15.84
N VAL A 82 -13.59 4.76 -16.09
CA VAL A 82 -12.27 4.18 -15.81
C VAL A 82 -11.65 4.97 -14.68
N VAL A 83 -11.13 4.28 -13.67
CA VAL A 83 -10.43 4.83 -12.52
C VAL A 83 -9.00 4.33 -12.58
N LEU A 84 -8.04 5.26 -12.70
CA LEU A 84 -6.63 4.98 -12.52
C LEU A 84 -6.22 5.46 -11.12
N ALA A 85 -5.94 4.51 -10.25
CA ALA A 85 -5.48 4.72 -8.89
C ALA A 85 -3.95 4.60 -8.86
N PHE A 86 -3.26 5.65 -8.44
CA PHE A 86 -1.80 5.67 -8.29
C PHE A 86 -1.46 5.89 -6.82
N ASP A 87 -0.67 5.01 -6.23
CA ASP A 87 -0.19 5.11 -4.86
C ASP A 87 0.88 6.22 -4.78
N GLY A 88 0.79 7.12 -3.79
CA GLY A 88 1.89 8.04 -3.47
C GLY A 88 2.22 9.18 -4.46
N VAL A 89 1.21 9.89 -4.98
CA VAL A 89 1.40 10.98 -5.95
C VAL A 89 1.11 12.35 -5.33
N ASP A 90 2.17 13.09 -5.04
CA ASP A 90 2.09 14.40 -4.40
C ASP A 90 1.51 15.50 -5.31
N ALA A 91 0.46 16.18 -4.82
CA ALA A 91 -0.22 17.23 -5.56
C ALA A 91 0.66 18.47 -5.83
N GLY A 92 1.58 18.82 -4.91
CA GLY A 92 2.47 19.96 -5.08
C GLY A 92 3.51 19.74 -6.17
N ILE A 93 4.13 18.55 -6.17
CA ILE A 93 5.07 18.13 -7.22
C ILE A 93 4.34 18.04 -8.57
N VAL A 94 3.17 17.39 -8.65
CA VAL A 94 2.40 17.30 -9.90
C VAL A 94 2.00 18.68 -10.42
N GLN A 95 1.56 19.61 -9.56
CA GLN A 95 1.24 20.96 -9.97
C GLN A 95 2.46 21.70 -10.53
N SER A 96 3.61 21.63 -9.83
CA SER A 96 4.88 22.22 -10.29
C SER A 96 5.32 21.66 -11.65
N MET A 97 5.21 20.34 -11.84
CA MET A 97 5.58 19.68 -13.09
C MET A 97 4.63 19.98 -14.25
N MET A 98 3.32 20.15 -14.00
CA MET A 98 2.36 20.63 -15.01
C MET A 98 2.70 22.07 -15.43
N THR A 99 2.99 22.97 -14.49
CA THR A 99 3.44 24.34 -14.78
C THR A 99 4.75 24.37 -15.58
N ALA A 100 5.66 23.42 -15.33
CA ALA A 100 6.89 23.24 -16.09
C ALA A 100 6.70 22.51 -17.44
N GLY A 101 5.47 22.14 -17.83
CA GLY A 101 5.17 21.45 -19.09
C GLY A 101 5.60 19.98 -19.16
N ARG A 102 6.04 19.36 -18.05
CA ARG A 102 6.53 17.98 -17.99
C ARG A 102 5.43 16.91 -17.99
N LEU A 103 4.19 17.28 -17.62
CA LEU A 103 3.04 16.38 -17.52
C LEU A 103 1.93 16.81 -18.51
N PRO A 104 2.13 16.66 -19.83
CA PRO A 104 1.22 17.19 -20.84
C PRO A 104 -0.15 16.50 -20.86
N ASN A 105 -0.24 15.19 -20.56
CA ASN A 105 -1.52 14.48 -20.61
C ASN A 105 -2.40 14.82 -19.38
N LEU A 106 -1.81 14.97 -18.20
CA LEU A 106 -2.47 15.45 -16.98
C LEU A 106 -2.85 16.93 -17.11
N SER A 107 -2.00 17.76 -17.71
CA SER A 107 -2.34 19.16 -18.02
C SER A 107 -3.55 19.26 -18.94
N ALA A 108 -3.61 18.43 -20.00
CA ALA A 108 -4.77 18.36 -20.89
C ALA A 108 -6.03 17.81 -20.19
N LEU A 109 -5.88 16.85 -19.28
CA LEU A 109 -6.99 16.31 -18.47
C LEU A 109 -7.55 17.37 -17.51
N ALA A 110 -6.68 18.12 -16.84
CA ALA A 110 -7.03 19.23 -15.95
C ALA A 110 -7.75 20.35 -16.71
N ALA A 111 -7.28 20.72 -17.90
CA ALA A 111 -7.93 21.70 -18.76
C ALA A 111 -9.31 21.23 -19.28
N ARG A 112 -9.49 19.93 -19.51
CA ARG A 112 -10.75 19.34 -20.02
C ARG A 112 -11.82 19.20 -18.94
N GLY A 113 -11.47 18.75 -17.73
CA GLY A 113 -12.45 18.44 -16.69
C GLY A 113 -12.12 19.01 -15.30
N GLY A 114 -10.85 18.92 -14.89
CA GLY A 114 -10.36 19.62 -13.71
C GLY A 114 -9.27 18.87 -12.95
N PHE A 115 -8.69 19.57 -11.99
CA PHE A 115 -7.72 19.08 -11.01
C PHE A 115 -8.07 19.63 -9.62
N SER A 116 -7.90 18.82 -8.59
CA SER A 116 -7.94 19.24 -7.19
C SER A 116 -6.94 18.40 -6.39
N PRO A 117 -6.22 18.96 -5.39
CA PRO A 117 -5.58 18.17 -4.36
C PRO A 117 -6.64 17.34 -3.60
N LEU A 118 -6.26 16.15 -3.15
CA LEU A 118 -7.13 15.21 -2.42
C LEU A 118 -6.52 14.95 -1.04
N THR A 119 -7.24 15.29 0.03
CA THR A 119 -6.76 15.05 1.40
C THR A 119 -6.95 13.57 1.77
N PRO A 120 -5.91 12.84 2.19
CA PRO A 120 -6.04 11.50 2.76
C PRO A 120 -6.89 11.48 4.04
N PRO A 121 -7.34 10.29 4.50
CA PRO A 121 -7.93 10.15 5.82
C PRO A 121 -6.88 10.37 6.93
N VAL A 122 -7.34 10.41 8.17
CA VAL A 122 -6.47 10.32 9.36
C VAL A 122 -6.43 8.85 9.78
N PRO A 123 -5.26 8.17 9.89
CA PRO A 123 -3.96 8.59 9.39
C PRO A 123 -3.79 8.37 7.87
N PRO A 124 -2.86 9.09 7.21
CA PRO A 124 -2.66 9.03 5.76
C PRO A 124 -1.82 7.82 5.34
N GLN A 125 -2.39 6.62 5.37
CA GLN A 125 -1.70 5.36 5.05
C GLN A 125 -2.42 4.59 3.95
N THR A 126 -1.69 4.02 2.98
CA THR A 126 -2.19 3.17 1.88
C THR A 126 -3.38 2.26 2.22
N PRO A 127 -3.31 1.34 3.22
CA PRO A 127 -4.44 0.45 3.54
C PRO A 127 -5.65 1.19 4.10
N VAL A 128 -5.45 2.32 4.78
CA VAL A 128 -6.50 3.16 5.35
C VAL A 128 -7.18 3.93 4.21
N SER A 129 -6.40 4.65 3.42
CA SER A 129 -6.87 5.49 2.31
C SER A 129 -7.60 4.69 1.23
N TRP A 130 -7.03 3.60 0.71
CA TRP A 130 -7.72 2.80 -0.30
C TRP A 130 -8.93 2.03 0.24
N THR A 131 -9.00 1.77 1.55
CA THR A 131 -10.23 1.27 2.17
C THR A 131 -11.30 2.37 2.28
N SER A 132 -10.91 3.59 2.65
CA SER A 132 -11.79 4.76 2.62
C SER A 132 -12.31 5.04 1.20
N PHE A 133 -11.46 4.93 0.17
CA PHE A 133 -11.85 5.08 -1.23
C PHE A 133 -12.78 3.97 -1.72
N SER A 134 -12.48 2.71 -1.41
CA SER A 134 -13.28 1.59 -1.90
C SER A 134 -14.67 1.54 -1.27
N THR A 135 -14.80 1.92 0.01
CA THR A 135 -16.05 1.83 0.78
C THR A 135 -16.81 3.16 0.90
N GLY A 136 -16.12 4.30 0.78
CA GLY A 136 -16.65 5.63 1.07
C GLY A 136 -16.94 5.87 2.55
N LEU A 137 -16.38 5.05 3.45
CA LEU A 137 -16.45 5.22 4.90
C LEU A 137 -15.16 5.87 5.42
N ASP A 138 -15.21 6.46 6.62
CA ASP A 138 -14.01 6.82 7.37
C ASP A 138 -13.38 5.58 8.06
N PRO A 139 -12.13 5.69 8.57
CA PRO A 139 -11.40 4.56 9.18
C PRO A 139 -12.10 3.89 10.37
N GLY A 140 -12.85 4.64 11.18
CA GLY A 140 -13.66 4.06 12.25
C GLY A 140 -14.85 3.26 11.71
N GLY A 141 -15.42 3.68 10.58
CA GLY A 141 -16.48 2.98 9.86
C GLY A 141 -16.03 1.68 9.18
N HIS A 142 -14.85 1.67 8.54
CA HIS A 142 -14.32 0.48 7.85
C HIS A 142 -13.36 -0.38 8.68
N GLN A 143 -12.99 0.04 9.90
CA GLN A 143 -12.15 -0.68 10.87
C GLN A 143 -10.70 -0.97 10.40
N ILE A 144 -10.18 -0.20 9.44
CA ILE A 144 -8.78 -0.24 9.02
C ILE A 144 -8.20 1.14 9.29
N PHE A 145 -7.33 1.27 10.28
CA PHE A 145 -6.83 2.55 10.78
C PHE A 145 -5.29 2.63 10.85
N ASP A 146 -4.60 1.52 10.62
CA ASP A 146 -3.14 1.44 10.48
C ASP A 146 -2.81 0.17 9.65
N PHE A 147 -1.53 -0.17 9.45
CA PHE A 147 -1.09 -1.50 9.02
C PHE A 147 -1.17 -2.54 10.15
N LEU A 148 -1.02 -2.11 11.40
CA LEU A 148 -1.04 -2.92 12.62
C LEU A 148 -2.27 -2.61 13.48
N LYS A 149 -2.88 -3.63 14.09
CA LYS A 149 -3.89 -3.47 15.14
C LYS A 149 -3.42 -4.16 16.41
N ARG A 150 -3.62 -3.51 17.55
CA ARG A 150 -3.42 -4.14 18.86
C ARG A 150 -4.52 -5.17 19.13
N ASN A 151 -4.16 -6.32 19.67
CA ASN A 151 -5.13 -7.23 20.28
C ASN A 151 -5.53 -6.72 21.69
N PRO A 152 -6.84 -6.45 21.96
CA PRO A 152 -7.35 -6.05 23.27
C PRO A 152 -6.90 -6.93 24.44
N SER A 153 -6.83 -8.27 24.26
CA SER A 153 -6.65 -9.22 25.35
C SER A 153 -5.22 -9.39 25.87
N ASP A 154 -4.22 -9.24 25.01
CA ASP A 154 -2.80 -9.52 25.34
C ASP A 154 -1.84 -8.39 24.94
N MET A 155 -2.36 -7.31 24.35
CA MET A 155 -1.62 -6.14 23.87
C MET A 155 -0.71 -6.40 22.65
N THR A 156 -0.69 -7.60 22.07
CA THR A 156 0.19 -7.92 20.93
C THR A 156 -0.24 -7.21 19.63
N PRO A 157 0.70 -6.80 18.76
CA PRO A 157 0.37 -6.30 17.43
C PRO A 157 0.01 -7.47 16.50
N THR A 158 -1.00 -7.25 15.67
CA THR A 158 -1.47 -8.15 14.62
C THR A 158 -1.72 -7.35 13.33
N PHE A 159 -1.80 -7.97 12.17
CA PHE A 159 -2.11 -7.23 10.94
C PHE A 159 -3.52 -6.63 10.99
N ALA A 160 -3.63 -5.34 10.67
CA ALA A 160 -4.91 -4.63 10.64
C ALA A 160 -5.76 -5.02 9.43
N VAL A 161 -5.13 -5.29 8.28
CA VAL A 161 -5.82 -5.57 6.99
C VAL A 161 -6.65 -6.85 7.02
N ALA A 162 -6.11 -7.92 7.60
CA ALA A 162 -6.73 -9.24 7.62
C ALA A 162 -6.26 -10.04 8.85
N GLN A 163 -6.90 -11.18 9.12
CA GLN A 163 -6.57 -12.06 10.23
C GLN A 163 -6.58 -13.54 9.80
N ASP A 164 -5.66 -14.31 10.36
CA ASP A 164 -5.54 -15.74 10.09
C ASP A 164 -6.67 -16.55 10.74
N ARG A 165 -7.07 -17.61 10.05
CA ARG A 165 -7.98 -18.65 10.55
C ARG A 165 -7.55 -20.02 10.04
N GLU A 166 -7.81 -21.04 10.84
CA GLU A 166 -7.84 -22.41 10.34
C GLU A 166 -9.25 -22.77 9.84
N VAL A 167 -9.33 -23.36 8.65
CA VAL A 167 -10.57 -23.93 8.10
C VAL A 167 -10.34 -25.39 7.72
N PRO A 168 -11.39 -26.24 7.66
CA PRO A 168 -11.25 -27.62 7.21
C PRO A 168 -10.59 -27.72 5.83
N PHE A 169 -9.60 -28.61 5.68
CA PHE A 169 -9.10 -28.99 4.36
C PHE A 169 -10.05 -30.04 3.76
N LEU A 170 -10.69 -29.71 2.63
CA LEU A 170 -11.79 -30.49 2.05
C LEU A 170 -12.93 -30.73 3.07
N LEU A 171 -13.09 -31.95 3.58
CA LEU A 171 -14.08 -32.34 4.60
C LEU A 171 -13.47 -32.45 6.01
N GLY A 172 -12.28 -31.85 6.21
CA GLY A 172 -11.53 -31.85 7.45
C GLY A 172 -11.18 -33.25 7.94
N ARG A 173 -11.47 -33.54 9.21
CA ARG A 173 -11.26 -34.88 9.80
C ARG A 173 -12.03 -36.01 9.10
N LYS A 174 -13.04 -35.68 8.27
CA LYS A 174 -13.79 -36.68 7.46
C LYS A 174 -13.17 -36.94 6.08
N THR A 175 -12.17 -36.18 5.66
CA THR A 175 -11.51 -36.32 4.35
C THR A 175 -10.99 -37.74 4.07
N PRO A 176 -10.33 -38.45 5.02
CA PRO A 176 -9.88 -39.82 4.77
C PRO A 176 -11.03 -40.83 4.55
N ALA A 177 -12.12 -40.70 5.33
CA ALA A 177 -13.31 -41.54 5.17
C ALA A 177 -14.02 -41.28 3.83
N ALA A 178 -14.08 -40.01 3.39
CA ALA A 178 -14.65 -39.65 2.10
C ALA A 178 -13.80 -40.16 0.92
N ALA A 179 -12.47 -40.09 1.01
CA ALA A 179 -11.56 -40.66 0.00
C ALA A 179 -11.74 -42.19 -0.12
N ALA A 180 -11.82 -42.89 1.01
CA ALA A 180 -12.10 -44.32 1.05
C ALA A 180 -13.45 -44.68 0.41
N ALA A 181 -14.51 -43.93 0.75
CA ALA A 181 -15.86 -44.14 0.19
C ALA A 181 -15.92 -43.88 -1.32
N ALA A 182 -15.22 -42.85 -1.82
CA ALA A 182 -15.15 -42.56 -3.25
C ALA A 182 -14.43 -43.66 -4.04
N VAL A 183 -13.29 -44.14 -3.54
CA VAL A 183 -12.54 -45.25 -4.16
C VAL A 183 -13.34 -46.55 -4.11
N ALA A 184 -14.00 -46.85 -2.99
CA ALA A 184 -14.93 -47.98 -2.89
C ALA A 184 -16.04 -47.87 -3.95
N ALA A 185 -16.75 -46.74 -4.02
CA ALA A 185 -17.87 -46.56 -4.95
C ALA A 185 -17.48 -46.82 -6.43
N ILE A 186 -16.32 -46.32 -6.86
CA ILE A 186 -15.79 -46.55 -8.22
C ILE A 186 -15.55 -48.04 -8.49
N LEU A 187 -14.96 -48.76 -7.53
CA LEU A 187 -14.58 -50.17 -7.69
C LEU A 187 -15.73 -51.16 -7.42
N LEU A 188 -16.75 -50.76 -6.68
CA LEU A 188 -17.98 -51.53 -6.47
C LEU A 188 -18.84 -51.62 -7.74
N VAL A 189 -18.78 -50.65 -8.66
CA VAL A 189 -19.58 -50.66 -9.90
C VAL A 189 -19.26 -51.87 -10.80
N PRO A 190 -17.99 -52.17 -11.17
CA PRO A 190 -17.65 -53.41 -11.87
C PRO A 190 -18.05 -54.66 -11.09
N GLY A 191 -17.85 -54.68 -9.76
CA GLY A 191 -18.25 -55.80 -8.90
C GLY A 191 -19.75 -56.10 -8.96
N ALA A 192 -20.59 -55.07 -8.92
CA ALA A 192 -22.04 -55.18 -9.08
C ALA A 192 -22.44 -55.67 -10.49
N VAL A 193 -21.77 -55.20 -11.55
CA VAL A 193 -21.97 -55.70 -12.92
C VAL A 193 -21.61 -57.18 -13.04
N PHE A 194 -20.50 -57.63 -12.44
CA PHE A 194 -20.13 -59.04 -12.41
C PHE A 194 -21.08 -59.90 -11.56
N ALA A 195 -21.58 -59.38 -10.44
CA ALA A 195 -22.59 -60.04 -9.61
C ALA A 195 -23.92 -60.22 -10.38
N GLY A 196 -24.41 -59.19 -11.06
CA GLY A 196 -25.60 -59.24 -11.91
C GLY A 196 -25.45 -60.23 -13.07
N ARG A 197 -24.24 -60.36 -13.64
CA ARG A 197 -23.89 -61.39 -14.65
C ARG A 197 -23.60 -62.78 -14.06
N ARG A 198 -23.97 -63.04 -12.79
CA ARG A 198 -23.76 -64.28 -12.03
C ARG A 198 -22.29 -64.75 -11.92
N ARG A 199 -21.29 -63.91 -12.23
CA ARG A 199 -19.86 -64.21 -12.14
C ARG A 199 -19.36 -64.02 -10.70
N ARG A 200 -19.82 -64.89 -9.78
CA ARG A 200 -19.59 -64.76 -8.32
C ARG A 200 -18.13 -64.58 -7.91
N ILE A 201 -17.20 -65.35 -8.49
CA ILE A 201 -15.76 -65.25 -8.18
C ILE A 201 -15.20 -63.88 -8.60
N ALA A 202 -15.53 -63.40 -9.80
CA ALA A 202 -15.10 -62.09 -10.29
C ALA A 202 -15.69 -60.95 -9.46
N ALA A 203 -16.96 -61.05 -9.05
CA ALA A 203 -17.59 -60.09 -8.15
C ALA A 203 -16.90 -60.04 -6.77
N ALA A 204 -16.63 -61.20 -6.17
CA ALA A 204 -15.92 -61.29 -4.89
C ALA A 204 -14.49 -60.72 -4.97
N ALA A 205 -13.76 -61.01 -6.05
CA ALA A 205 -12.44 -60.43 -6.30
C ALA A 205 -12.51 -58.89 -6.40
N PHE A 206 -13.47 -58.35 -7.16
CA PHE A 206 -13.67 -56.90 -7.25
C PHE A 206 -14.07 -56.26 -5.91
N PHE A 207 -14.89 -56.92 -5.09
CA PHE A 207 -15.23 -56.42 -3.75
C PHE A 207 -14.06 -56.45 -2.78
N LEU A 208 -13.19 -57.47 -2.83
CA LEU A 208 -11.94 -57.50 -2.07
C LEU A 208 -10.96 -56.41 -2.52
N ILE A 209 -10.81 -56.21 -3.83
CA ILE A 209 -10.00 -55.11 -4.39
C ILE A 209 -10.56 -53.75 -3.97
N ALA A 210 -11.89 -53.56 -4.01
CA ALA A 210 -12.54 -52.33 -3.56
C ALA A 210 -12.29 -52.05 -2.08
N ALA A 211 -12.40 -53.06 -1.21
CA ALA A 211 -12.13 -52.94 0.23
C ALA A 211 -10.65 -52.60 0.50
N GLY A 212 -9.72 -53.32 -0.14
CA GLY A 212 -8.28 -53.06 0.00
C GLY A 212 -7.87 -51.68 -0.50
N ALA A 213 -8.39 -51.26 -1.66
CA ALA A 213 -8.14 -49.94 -2.23
C ALA A 213 -8.76 -48.81 -1.38
N ALA A 214 -9.95 -49.02 -0.80
CA ALA A 214 -10.58 -48.08 0.11
C ALA A 214 -9.77 -47.91 1.42
N ALA A 215 -9.27 -49.02 1.99
CA ALA A 215 -8.40 -48.99 3.16
C ALA A 215 -7.06 -48.28 2.85
N ALA A 216 -6.45 -48.55 1.70
CA ALA A 216 -5.25 -47.86 1.24
C ALA A 216 -5.49 -46.37 1.02
N ALA A 217 -6.63 -45.98 0.42
CA ALA A 217 -7.02 -44.59 0.24
C ALA A 217 -7.26 -43.88 1.58
N PHE A 218 -7.89 -44.54 2.56
CA PHE A 218 -8.03 -44.02 3.92
C PHE A 218 -6.67 -43.75 4.57
N ALA A 219 -5.76 -44.72 4.50
CA ALA A 219 -4.42 -44.61 5.10
C ALA A 219 -3.60 -43.50 4.43
N ALA A 220 -3.57 -43.47 3.09
CA ALA A 220 -2.87 -42.44 2.31
C ALA A 220 -3.42 -41.02 2.59
N ALA A 221 -4.75 -40.86 2.61
CA ALA A 221 -5.37 -39.58 2.93
C ALA A 221 -5.09 -39.15 4.38
N SER A 222 -5.12 -40.08 5.34
CA SER A 222 -4.80 -39.79 6.75
C SER A 222 -3.33 -39.42 6.97
N ALA A 223 -2.42 -40.00 6.18
CA ALA A 223 -0.98 -39.76 6.30
C ALA A 223 -0.50 -38.50 5.55
N TRP A 224 -1.17 -38.11 4.46
CA TRP A 224 -0.66 -37.12 3.50
C TRP A 224 -1.56 -35.90 3.25
N LEU A 225 -2.82 -35.90 3.71
CA LEU A 225 -3.69 -34.71 3.63
C LEU A 225 -3.87 -34.09 5.02
N PRO A 226 -3.70 -32.77 5.18
CA PRO A 226 -3.90 -32.13 6.48
C PRO A 226 -5.39 -32.09 6.84
N ALA A 227 -5.72 -31.98 8.13
CA ALA A 227 -7.10 -31.89 8.61
C ALA A 227 -7.66 -30.45 8.50
N THR A 228 -6.79 -29.45 8.67
CA THR A 228 -7.10 -28.02 8.50
C THR A 228 -6.13 -27.42 7.48
N ARG A 229 -6.46 -26.23 6.99
CA ARG A 229 -5.59 -25.39 6.16
C ARG A 229 -5.65 -23.95 6.67
N PRO A 230 -4.58 -23.15 6.48
CA PRO A 230 -4.67 -21.71 6.68
C PRO A 230 -5.70 -21.11 5.70
N SER A 231 -6.37 -20.08 6.18
CA SER A 231 -7.28 -19.19 5.47
C SER A 231 -7.15 -17.80 6.08
N ILE A 232 -7.38 -16.78 5.27
CA ILE A 232 -7.32 -15.39 5.72
C ILE A 232 -8.72 -14.78 5.62
N GLU A 233 -9.13 -14.01 6.62
CA GLU A 233 -10.37 -13.24 6.64
C GLU A 233 -10.04 -11.74 6.66
N SER A 234 -10.64 -10.94 5.79
CA SER A 234 -10.43 -9.50 5.81
C SER A 234 -11.09 -8.88 7.05
N ASN A 235 -10.38 -7.96 7.70
CA ASN A 235 -10.94 -7.17 8.81
C ASN A 235 -11.81 -6.00 8.30
N ARG A 236 -11.72 -5.66 7.00
CA ARG A 236 -12.43 -4.54 6.39
C ARG A 236 -13.94 -4.66 6.58
N ARG A 237 -14.57 -3.56 6.99
CA ARG A 237 -16.03 -3.39 7.01
C ARG A 237 -16.50 -2.46 5.88
N GLY A 238 -17.81 -2.48 5.63
CA GLY A 238 -18.45 -1.69 4.58
C GLY A 238 -18.49 -2.38 3.21
N THR A 239 -19.46 -1.96 2.39
CA THR A 239 -19.63 -2.41 1.01
C THR A 239 -18.75 -1.57 0.08
N THR A 240 -18.10 -2.21 -0.89
CA THR A 240 -17.28 -1.52 -1.88
C THR A 240 -18.12 -0.98 -3.05
N PHE A 241 -17.76 0.17 -3.61
CA PHE A 241 -18.54 0.79 -4.70
C PHE A 241 -18.65 -0.07 -5.97
N TRP A 242 -17.78 -1.07 -6.15
CA TRP A 242 -17.84 -2.02 -7.26
C TRP A 242 -18.70 -3.27 -6.97
N SER A 243 -19.08 -3.52 -5.72
CA SER A 243 -19.96 -4.64 -5.33
C SER A 243 -21.41 -4.22 -5.06
N GLU A 244 -21.70 -2.92 -5.02
CA GLU A 244 -23.06 -2.36 -4.94
C GLU A 244 -23.94 -2.76 -6.14
N SER A 245 -25.26 -2.83 -5.93
CA SER A 245 -26.22 -3.25 -6.97
C SER A 245 -26.30 -2.30 -8.17
N THR A 246 -25.83 -1.06 -8.01
CA THR A 246 -25.69 -0.04 -9.07
C THR A 246 -24.47 -0.28 -9.96
N ALA A 247 -23.46 -1.03 -9.48
CA ALA A 247 -22.29 -1.41 -10.25
C ALA A 247 -22.66 -2.49 -11.29
N ARG A 248 -22.86 -2.06 -12.54
CA ARG A 248 -22.87 -2.99 -13.69
C ARG A 248 -21.46 -3.60 -13.88
N PRO A 249 -21.27 -4.66 -14.70
CA PRO A 249 -20.03 -5.45 -14.76
C PRO A 249 -18.73 -4.64 -14.67
N ALA A 250 -18.06 -4.77 -13.53
CA ALA A 250 -16.82 -4.07 -13.22
C ALA A 250 -15.61 -4.99 -13.31
N THR A 251 -14.44 -4.42 -13.57
CA THR A 251 -13.14 -5.07 -13.41
C THR A 251 -12.31 -4.26 -12.42
N VAL A 252 -11.77 -4.92 -11.40
CA VAL A 252 -10.95 -4.32 -10.34
C VAL A 252 -9.58 -4.99 -10.33
N MET A 253 -8.52 -4.23 -10.55
CA MET A 253 -7.17 -4.75 -10.68
C MET A 253 -6.29 -4.23 -9.56
N ARG A 254 -5.81 -5.15 -8.71
CA ARG A 254 -4.77 -4.94 -7.69
C ARG A 254 -5.09 -3.89 -6.61
N MET A 255 -6.36 -3.49 -6.45
CA MET A 255 -6.77 -2.54 -5.40
C MET A 255 -6.35 -3.05 -4.00
N PRO A 256 -5.71 -2.23 -3.15
CA PRO A 256 -5.33 -2.63 -1.79
C PRO A 256 -6.52 -3.07 -0.92
N VAL A 257 -6.26 -3.95 0.05
CA VAL A 257 -7.26 -4.44 1.03
C VAL A 257 -8.43 -5.21 0.38
N THR A 258 -8.11 -5.98 -0.66
CA THR A 258 -9.04 -6.84 -1.40
C THR A 258 -8.72 -8.33 -1.32
N PHE A 259 -7.87 -8.74 -0.37
CA PHE A 259 -7.59 -10.15 -0.09
C PHE A 259 -8.22 -10.60 1.26
N PRO A 260 -8.91 -11.76 1.32
CA PRO A 260 -9.31 -12.62 0.20
C PRO A 260 -10.27 -11.91 -0.79
N PRO A 261 -10.30 -12.32 -2.07
CA PRO A 261 -11.08 -11.68 -3.11
C PRO A 261 -12.59 -11.76 -2.84
N GLU A 262 -13.26 -10.61 -2.81
CA GLU A 262 -14.72 -10.57 -2.71
C GLU A 262 -15.37 -10.86 -4.07
N SER A 263 -16.40 -11.71 -4.08
CA SER A 263 -17.20 -12.01 -5.29
C SER A 263 -18.41 -11.09 -5.40
N PHE A 264 -18.63 -10.52 -6.58
CA PHE A 264 -19.78 -9.66 -6.88
C PHE A 264 -20.34 -9.91 -8.28
N ARG A 265 -21.61 -9.54 -8.50
CA ARG A 265 -22.40 -9.97 -9.67
C ARG A 265 -21.83 -9.44 -10.99
N GLY A 266 -21.38 -10.36 -11.85
CA GLY A 266 -20.75 -10.01 -13.14
C GLY A 266 -19.37 -9.35 -13.00
N GLY A 267 -18.79 -9.39 -11.80
CA GLY A 267 -17.50 -8.81 -11.47
C GLY A 267 -16.31 -9.60 -11.99
N ARG A 268 -15.17 -8.91 -12.07
CA ARG A 268 -13.83 -9.49 -12.09
C ARG A 268 -12.95 -8.69 -11.12
N LEU A 269 -12.20 -9.38 -10.27
CA LEU A 269 -11.28 -8.78 -9.31
C LEU A 269 -10.01 -9.61 -9.25
N LEU A 270 -8.85 -8.96 -9.39
CA LEU A 270 -7.55 -9.51 -8.98
C LEU A 270 -7.15 -8.76 -7.71
N SER A 271 -6.85 -9.50 -6.63
CA SER A 271 -6.59 -8.91 -5.32
C SER A 271 -5.28 -8.11 -5.30
N GLY A 272 -5.24 -7.05 -4.50
CA GLY A 272 -4.05 -6.23 -4.22
C GLY A 272 -3.39 -6.57 -2.89
N LEU A 273 -2.92 -5.52 -2.19
CA LEU A 273 -2.32 -5.60 -0.86
C LEU A 273 -3.08 -6.58 0.07
N GLY A 274 -2.33 -7.55 0.59
CA GLY A 274 -2.84 -8.66 1.41
C GLY A 274 -2.57 -10.04 0.81
N VAL A 275 -2.42 -10.18 -0.52
CA VAL A 275 -1.99 -11.46 -1.12
C VAL A 275 -0.52 -11.73 -0.77
N PRO A 276 -0.18 -12.83 -0.08
CA PRO A 276 1.19 -13.18 0.26
C PRO A 276 1.95 -13.78 -0.93
N ASP A 277 3.25 -13.96 -0.75
CA ASP A 277 4.08 -14.84 -1.59
C ASP A 277 3.91 -16.33 -1.21
N LEU A 278 4.59 -17.23 -1.93
CA LEU A 278 4.55 -18.67 -1.67
C LEU A 278 5.04 -19.05 -0.27
N SER A 279 5.87 -18.22 0.38
CA SER A 279 6.34 -18.43 1.76
C SER A 279 5.29 -18.06 2.82
N GLY A 280 4.15 -17.49 2.40
CA GLY A 280 3.10 -17.00 3.29
C GLY A 280 3.43 -15.63 3.91
N ARG A 281 4.40 -14.90 3.35
CA ARG A 281 4.83 -13.58 3.85
C ARG A 281 4.50 -12.46 2.86
N ILE A 282 4.68 -11.22 3.30
CA ILE A 282 4.51 -10.01 2.48
C ILE A 282 5.77 -9.80 1.61
N GLY A 283 6.05 -10.79 0.77
CA GLY A 283 7.16 -10.78 -0.18
C GLY A 283 8.54 -10.94 0.44
N LYS A 284 8.95 -12.17 0.76
CA LYS A 284 10.30 -12.48 1.23
C LYS A 284 11.22 -12.82 0.04
N PRO A 285 12.10 -11.92 -0.41
CA PRO A 285 13.15 -12.26 -1.38
C PRO A 285 14.21 -13.17 -0.73
N ALA A 286 15.06 -13.77 -1.57
CA ALA A 286 16.24 -14.51 -1.11
C ALA A 286 17.52 -13.95 -1.76
N TYR A 287 18.60 -13.89 -1.00
CA TYR A 287 19.90 -13.40 -1.44
C TYR A 287 21.00 -14.41 -1.11
N TYR A 288 21.65 -14.92 -2.14
CA TYR A 288 22.71 -15.91 -2.05
C TYR A 288 24.04 -15.23 -2.25
N THR A 289 24.96 -15.36 -1.28
CA THR A 289 26.28 -14.74 -1.37
C THR A 289 27.39 -15.62 -0.86
N SER A 290 28.54 -15.59 -1.55
CA SER A 290 29.79 -16.23 -1.10
C SER A 290 30.67 -15.30 -0.27
N ASP A 291 30.32 -14.01 -0.13
CA ASP A 291 31.02 -13.09 0.76
C ASP A 291 30.78 -13.52 2.24
N PRO A 292 31.83 -13.88 3.01
CA PRO A 292 31.68 -14.24 4.41
C PRO A 292 31.48 -13.03 5.33
N PHE A 293 31.82 -11.82 4.88
CA PHE A 293 31.74 -10.56 5.64
C PHE A 293 30.47 -9.76 5.36
N PHE A 294 29.76 -10.04 4.27
CA PHE A 294 28.47 -9.41 3.96
C PHE A 294 27.56 -9.39 5.18
N SER A 295 26.91 -8.25 5.45
CA SER A 295 25.88 -8.11 6.48
C SER A 295 24.80 -7.17 5.94
N PRO A 296 23.50 -7.51 6.09
CA PRO A 296 22.43 -6.64 5.64
C PRO A 296 22.42 -5.33 6.46
N ARG A 297 22.09 -4.21 5.80
CA ARG A 297 22.05 -2.88 6.42
C ARG A 297 20.99 -2.78 7.51
N GLU A 298 19.81 -3.36 7.27
CA GLU A 298 18.79 -3.62 8.29
C GLU A 298 18.61 -5.14 8.41
N GLY A 299 18.99 -5.69 9.57
CA GLY A 299 19.17 -7.13 9.75
C GLY A 299 18.11 -7.77 10.65
N ASN A 300 17.16 -8.48 10.05
CA ASN A 300 16.58 -9.69 10.63
C ASN A 300 16.13 -10.66 9.52
N ASP A 301 16.08 -11.96 9.81
CA ASP A 301 15.65 -12.98 8.84
C ASP A 301 14.12 -12.95 8.55
N PHE A 302 13.43 -11.88 8.97
CA PHE A 302 12.03 -11.66 8.67
C PHE A 302 11.86 -11.03 7.29
N SER A 303 12.66 -10.02 6.94
CA SER A 303 12.58 -9.30 5.65
C SER A 303 13.15 -10.10 4.48
N ILE A 304 14.33 -10.72 4.62
CA ILE A 304 15.05 -11.42 3.52
C ILE A 304 15.58 -12.78 3.97
N GLU A 305 15.62 -13.76 3.07
CA GLU A 305 16.33 -15.03 3.27
C GLU A 305 17.77 -14.91 2.80
N ILE A 306 18.73 -14.77 3.71
CA ILE A 306 20.16 -14.72 3.36
C ILE A 306 20.74 -16.13 3.37
N VAL A 307 21.37 -16.52 2.27
CA VAL A 307 21.97 -17.84 2.10
C VAL A 307 23.47 -17.68 1.81
N ARG A 308 24.31 -18.12 2.75
CA ARG A 308 25.76 -18.17 2.54
C ARG A 308 26.12 -19.33 1.61
N LEU A 309 27.02 -19.08 0.67
CA LEU A 309 27.62 -20.07 -0.22
C LEU A 309 29.03 -20.41 0.29
N GLU A 310 29.43 -21.68 0.20
CA GLU A 310 30.72 -22.15 0.72
C GLU A 310 31.91 -21.72 -0.15
N SER A 311 31.68 -21.38 -1.42
CA SER A 311 32.72 -20.94 -2.35
C SER A 311 32.15 -20.12 -3.52
N ASN A 312 33.02 -19.27 -4.08
CA ASN A 312 32.76 -18.35 -5.20
C ASN A 312 33.22 -18.91 -6.57
N VAL A 313 33.59 -20.20 -6.63
CA VAL A 313 34.04 -20.92 -7.84
C VAL A 313 33.45 -22.34 -7.92
N GLY A 314 33.54 -22.96 -9.09
CA GLY A 314 33.12 -24.35 -9.30
C GLY A 314 31.60 -24.53 -9.15
N ARG A 315 31.18 -25.72 -8.70
CA ARG A 315 29.76 -26.06 -8.49
C ARG A 315 29.41 -26.11 -7.00
N GLN A 316 28.55 -25.19 -6.58
CA GLN A 316 27.98 -25.08 -5.25
C GLN A 316 26.62 -25.79 -5.20
N ARG A 317 26.28 -26.40 -4.06
CA ARG A 317 24.94 -26.93 -3.77
C ARG A 317 24.28 -26.06 -2.70
N THR A 318 22.99 -25.80 -2.87
CA THR A 318 22.20 -24.97 -1.95
C THR A 318 20.70 -25.32 -2.09
N ARG A 319 19.81 -24.50 -1.54
CA ARG A 319 18.36 -24.72 -1.50
C ARG A 319 17.62 -23.40 -1.73
N ILE A 320 16.44 -23.47 -2.35
CA ILE A 320 15.44 -22.40 -2.33
C ILE A 320 14.42 -22.74 -1.23
N VAL A 321 14.18 -21.79 -0.33
CA VAL A 321 13.14 -21.90 0.71
C VAL A 321 11.78 -21.61 0.08
N GLY A 322 10.85 -22.57 0.20
CA GLY A 322 9.49 -22.49 -0.32
C GLY A 322 8.44 -22.33 0.77
N PRO A 323 7.25 -22.92 0.60
CA PRO A 323 6.13 -22.70 1.52
C PRO A 323 6.38 -23.29 2.92
N PRO A 324 5.74 -22.73 3.97
CA PRO A 324 5.90 -23.20 5.33
C PRO A 324 5.30 -24.59 5.49
N GLY A 325 6.08 -25.52 6.07
CA GLY A 325 5.67 -26.90 6.28
C GLY A 325 4.45 -27.04 7.20
N GLN A 326 4.21 -26.07 8.09
CA GLN A 326 3.08 -26.08 9.01
C GLN A 326 1.74 -26.10 8.29
N ALA A 327 1.63 -25.42 7.13
CA ALA A 327 0.44 -25.46 6.26
C ALA A 327 0.11 -26.87 5.72
N PHE A 328 1.05 -27.82 5.87
CA PHE A 328 0.95 -29.21 5.46
C PHE A 328 1.24 -30.20 6.61
N GLY A 329 1.14 -29.75 7.86
CA GLY A 329 1.36 -30.60 9.05
C GLY A 329 2.83 -31.01 9.29
N ARG A 330 3.79 -30.25 8.77
CA ARG A 330 5.25 -30.49 8.92
C ARG A 330 5.95 -29.38 9.70
N LYS A 331 7.11 -29.70 10.26
CA LYS A 331 8.05 -28.70 10.80
C LYS A 331 8.93 -28.12 9.69
N GLY A 332 9.45 -26.91 9.87
CA GLY A 332 10.33 -26.23 8.92
C GLY A 332 9.60 -25.72 7.67
N ALA A 333 10.35 -25.36 6.63
CA ALA A 333 9.84 -25.01 5.30
C ALA A 333 9.97 -26.19 4.34
N ILE A 334 9.22 -26.15 3.22
CA ILE A 334 9.41 -27.08 2.11
C ILE A 334 10.47 -26.50 1.18
N GLU A 335 11.55 -27.25 0.97
CA GLU A 335 12.74 -26.79 0.26
C GLU A 335 12.82 -27.37 -1.16
N LEU A 336 13.43 -26.61 -2.08
CA LEU A 336 13.76 -27.06 -3.43
C LEU A 336 15.29 -27.04 -3.59
N PRO A 337 15.95 -28.19 -3.83
CA PRO A 337 17.39 -28.23 -4.09
C PRO A 337 17.78 -27.35 -5.29
N MET A 338 18.85 -26.58 -5.12
CA MET A 338 19.44 -25.73 -6.16
C MET A 338 20.94 -26.02 -6.28
N SER A 339 21.50 -25.90 -7.48
CA SER A 339 22.95 -25.92 -7.72
C SER A 339 23.35 -24.72 -8.55
N LEU A 340 24.46 -24.09 -8.15
CA LEU A 340 25.04 -22.91 -8.80
C LEU A 340 26.41 -23.32 -9.36
N SER A 341 26.68 -23.07 -10.63
CA SER A 341 27.96 -23.41 -11.26
C SER A 341 28.58 -22.17 -11.90
N VAL A 342 29.75 -21.76 -11.41
CA VAL A 342 30.52 -20.64 -11.93
C VAL A 342 31.35 -21.12 -13.11
N SER A 343 31.27 -20.40 -14.24
CA SER A 343 32.14 -20.61 -15.40
C SER A 343 33.63 -20.43 -15.07
N SER A 344 34.51 -21.10 -15.81
CA SER A 344 35.97 -20.95 -15.64
C SER A 344 36.46 -19.51 -15.82
N SER A 345 35.79 -18.74 -16.67
CA SER A 345 35.98 -17.31 -16.93
C SER A 345 35.34 -16.38 -15.88
N ARG A 346 34.55 -16.92 -14.95
CA ARG A 346 33.82 -16.20 -13.88
C ARG A 346 32.90 -15.08 -14.37
N ASP A 347 32.40 -15.19 -15.60
CA ASP A 347 31.50 -14.23 -16.28
C ASP A 347 30.05 -14.73 -16.45
N ARG A 348 29.85 -16.04 -16.24
CA ARG A 348 28.56 -16.74 -16.26
C ARG A 348 28.33 -17.55 -14.97
N LEU A 349 27.10 -17.53 -14.48
CA LEU A 349 26.57 -18.38 -13.43
C LEU A 349 25.43 -19.25 -13.99
N SER A 350 25.62 -20.56 -14.04
CA SER A 350 24.56 -21.52 -14.37
C SER A 350 23.81 -21.94 -13.11
N ILE A 351 22.48 -21.92 -13.16
CA ILE A 351 21.58 -22.17 -12.04
C ILE A 351 20.66 -23.34 -12.42
N GLU A 352 20.63 -24.36 -11.58
CA GLU A 352 19.81 -25.57 -11.72
C GLU A 352 18.90 -25.69 -10.48
N ALA A 353 17.59 -25.57 -10.64
CA ALA A 353 16.61 -25.60 -9.54
C ALA A 353 15.37 -26.42 -9.94
N GLY A 354 15.24 -27.62 -9.39
CA GLY A 354 14.27 -28.61 -9.88
C GLY A 354 14.52 -28.94 -11.35
N ASP A 355 13.47 -28.90 -12.18
CA ASP A 355 13.55 -29.11 -13.63
C ASP A 355 14.04 -27.87 -14.41
N SER A 356 14.20 -26.73 -13.74
CA SER A 356 14.60 -25.46 -14.36
C SER A 356 16.12 -25.32 -14.44
N ARG A 357 16.64 -24.98 -15.62
CA ARG A 357 18.05 -24.66 -15.87
C ARG A 357 18.19 -23.35 -16.63
N LEU A 358 19.01 -22.44 -16.11
CA LEU A 358 19.28 -21.12 -16.71
C LEU A 358 20.75 -20.73 -16.52
N THR A 359 21.24 -19.77 -17.31
CA THR A 359 22.61 -19.25 -17.18
C THR A 359 22.59 -17.74 -17.39
N LEU A 360 23.18 -16.99 -16.47
CA LEU A 360 23.12 -15.53 -16.39
C LEU A 360 24.53 -14.93 -16.29
N SER A 361 24.69 -13.71 -16.78
CA SER A 361 25.83 -12.84 -16.46
C SER A 361 25.50 -11.85 -15.33
N ALA A 362 26.51 -11.20 -14.77
CA ALA A 362 26.33 -10.07 -13.86
C ALA A 362 25.45 -8.96 -14.49
N GLY A 363 24.57 -8.36 -13.69
CA GLY A 363 23.53 -7.42 -14.11
C GLY A 363 22.34 -8.03 -14.86
N GLN A 364 22.31 -9.36 -15.10
CA GLN A 364 21.28 -10.00 -15.91
C GLN A 364 20.13 -10.58 -15.06
N TRP A 365 18.92 -10.10 -15.31
CA TRP A 365 17.68 -10.73 -14.87
C TRP A 365 17.32 -11.94 -15.73
N SER A 366 16.76 -12.98 -15.10
CA SER A 366 16.10 -14.08 -15.79
C SER A 366 14.67 -13.74 -16.20
N ASP A 367 14.16 -14.48 -17.18
CA ASP A 367 12.71 -14.68 -17.32
C ASP A 367 12.12 -15.45 -16.12
N TRP A 368 10.78 -15.52 -16.09
CA TRP A 368 10.05 -16.22 -15.03
C TRP A 368 10.34 -17.74 -15.00
N THR A 369 11.02 -18.17 -13.96
CA THR A 369 11.48 -19.55 -13.77
C THR A 369 10.49 -20.35 -12.92
N SER A 370 10.09 -21.53 -13.41
CA SER A 370 9.14 -22.42 -12.72
C SER A 370 9.79 -23.07 -11.49
N LEU A 371 9.10 -23.09 -10.35
CA LEU A 371 9.53 -23.76 -9.12
C LEU A 371 8.42 -24.71 -8.64
N ALA A 372 8.78 -25.95 -8.32
CA ALA A 372 7.85 -27.01 -7.91
C ALA A 372 8.28 -27.62 -6.57
N PHE A 373 7.57 -27.26 -5.50
CA PHE A 373 7.86 -27.68 -4.13
C PHE A 373 7.06 -28.95 -3.80
N ARG A 374 7.71 -30.11 -3.91
CA ARG A 374 7.09 -31.40 -3.61
C ARG A 374 6.95 -31.58 -2.10
N VAL A 375 5.74 -31.35 -1.59
CA VAL A 375 5.43 -31.55 -0.17
C VAL A 375 5.42 -33.04 0.15
N ASN A 376 4.63 -33.83 -0.58
CA ASN A 376 4.49 -35.27 -0.36
C ASN A 376 4.12 -35.98 -1.69
N PRO A 377 3.80 -37.29 -1.72
CA PRO A 377 3.42 -37.97 -2.96
C PRO A 377 2.17 -37.44 -3.66
N LEU A 378 1.26 -36.77 -2.95
CA LEU A 378 -0.01 -36.23 -3.48
C LEU A 378 0.01 -34.70 -3.67
N ILE A 379 0.80 -33.97 -2.88
CA ILE A 379 0.80 -32.51 -2.85
C ILE A 379 2.13 -31.97 -3.38
N THR A 380 2.05 -31.18 -4.46
CA THR A 380 3.14 -30.33 -4.96
C THR A 380 2.60 -28.91 -5.07
N VAL A 381 3.33 -27.94 -4.53
CA VAL A 381 2.99 -26.52 -4.61
C VAL A 381 3.79 -25.88 -5.73
N HIS A 382 3.12 -25.13 -6.59
CA HIS A 382 3.72 -24.52 -7.77
C HIS A 382 3.78 -23.00 -7.66
N GLY A 383 4.93 -22.45 -8.05
CA GLY A 383 5.16 -21.03 -8.15
C GLY A 383 6.22 -20.69 -9.17
N TYR A 384 6.58 -19.41 -9.25
CA TYR A 384 7.68 -18.95 -10.09
C TYR A 384 8.35 -17.71 -9.53
N ALA A 385 9.63 -17.54 -9.86
CA ALA A 385 10.45 -16.41 -9.44
C ALA A 385 11.33 -15.91 -10.59
N ARG A 386 11.93 -14.74 -10.42
CA ARG A 386 13.05 -14.24 -11.24
C ARG A 386 14.34 -14.30 -10.43
N PHE A 387 15.43 -14.50 -11.15
CA PHE A 387 16.80 -14.50 -10.63
C PHE A 387 17.52 -13.26 -11.19
N LEU A 388 18.33 -12.60 -10.39
CA LEU A 388 19.28 -11.57 -10.82
C LEU A 388 20.65 -11.91 -10.25
N VAL A 389 21.64 -12.04 -11.14
CA VAL A 389 23.04 -12.07 -10.70
C VAL A 389 23.52 -10.62 -10.64
N GLU A 390 23.70 -10.07 -9.44
CA GLU A 390 24.34 -8.75 -9.26
C GLU A 390 25.85 -8.88 -9.56
N THR A 391 26.53 -9.87 -8.95
CA THR A 391 27.97 -10.15 -9.18
C THR A 391 28.28 -11.65 -9.23
N ILE A 392 29.42 -11.99 -9.87
CA ILE A 392 29.97 -13.36 -9.95
C ILE A 392 31.41 -13.41 -9.41
N ALA A 393 32.17 -12.33 -9.63
CA ALA A 393 33.52 -12.14 -9.13
C ALA A 393 33.66 -10.71 -8.57
N PRO A 394 34.45 -10.48 -7.49
CA PRO A 394 35.18 -11.50 -6.73
C PRO A 394 34.26 -12.47 -5.99
N GLU A 395 33.06 -12.03 -5.60
CA GLU A 395 32.05 -12.83 -4.92
C GLU A 395 30.76 -12.97 -5.73
N ILE A 396 30.04 -14.06 -5.49
CA ILE A 396 28.70 -14.30 -6.01
C ILE A 396 27.73 -13.44 -5.20
N ALA A 397 26.87 -12.71 -5.90
CA ALA A 397 25.68 -12.06 -5.36
C ALA A 397 24.51 -12.40 -6.28
N LEU A 398 23.61 -13.28 -5.81
CA LEU A 398 22.45 -13.75 -6.56
C LEU A 398 21.18 -13.42 -5.76
N TYR A 399 20.38 -12.51 -6.30
CA TYR A 399 19.04 -12.22 -5.84
C TYR A 399 18.02 -13.18 -6.48
N VAL A 400 17.03 -13.59 -5.70
CA VAL A 400 15.84 -14.33 -6.15
C VAL A 400 14.61 -13.61 -5.64
N SER A 401 13.71 -13.25 -6.55
CA SER A 401 12.50 -12.52 -6.22
C SER A 401 11.59 -13.31 -5.28
N PRO A 402 10.70 -12.65 -4.51
CA PRO A 402 9.63 -13.34 -3.81
C PRO A 402 8.88 -14.29 -4.75
N ILE A 403 8.59 -15.49 -4.26
CA ILE A 403 8.06 -16.57 -5.11
C ILE A 403 6.56 -16.33 -5.33
N GLN A 404 6.19 -16.08 -6.58
CA GLN A 404 4.80 -15.89 -6.99
C GLN A 404 4.07 -17.23 -6.96
N PHE A 405 2.81 -17.25 -6.51
CA PHE A 405 1.93 -18.40 -6.74
C PHE A 405 1.67 -18.57 -8.24
N ASP A 406 1.52 -19.82 -8.71
CA ASP A 406 1.12 -20.13 -10.10
C ASP A 406 -0.42 -20.16 -10.25
N PRO A 407 -1.05 -19.20 -10.97
CA PRO A 407 -2.49 -19.18 -11.21
C PRO A 407 -3.08 -20.43 -11.89
N GLU A 408 -2.29 -21.24 -12.62
CA GLU A 408 -2.82 -22.49 -13.18
C GLU A 408 -3.03 -23.57 -12.12
N ARG A 409 -2.34 -23.48 -10.97
CA ARG A 409 -2.16 -24.55 -9.97
C ARG A 409 -2.19 -24.01 -8.52
N LEU A 410 -3.06 -23.04 -8.24
CA LEU A 410 -3.27 -22.52 -6.88
C LEU A 410 -3.67 -23.63 -5.90
N PRO A 411 -3.26 -23.56 -4.61
CA PRO A 411 -3.72 -24.49 -3.59
C PRO A 411 -5.26 -24.49 -3.45
N PRO A 412 -5.91 -25.65 -3.18
CA PRO A 412 -7.36 -25.72 -3.06
C PRO A 412 -7.94 -24.75 -2.03
N GLY A 413 -8.79 -23.82 -2.49
CA GLY A 413 -9.42 -22.79 -1.66
C GLY A 413 -8.50 -21.63 -1.25
N PHE A 414 -7.37 -21.46 -1.94
CA PHE A 414 -6.56 -20.24 -1.93
C PHE A 414 -6.80 -19.50 -3.25
N ASP A 415 -7.79 -18.61 -3.25
CA ASP A 415 -8.14 -17.80 -4.42
C ASP A 415 -7.53 -16.39 -4.27
N ILE A 416 -6.84 -15.92 -5.31
CA ILE A 416 -6.30 -14.54 -5.39
C ILE A 416 -7.15 -13.63 -6.28
N SER A 417 -8.20 -14.15 -6.90
CA SER A 417 -9.11 -13.43 -7.77
C SER A 417 -10.56 -13.90 -7.62
N ALA A 418 -11.52 -13.03 -7.91
CA ALA A 418 -12.92 -13.38 -8.07
C ALA A 418 -13.38 -13.06 -9.52
N PRO A 419 -13.98 -14.01 -10.26
CA PRO A 419 -14.08 -15.43 -9.94
C PRO A 419 -12.69 -16.08 -9.83
N SER A 420 -12.61 -17.24 -9.17
CA SER A 420 -11.35 -17.96 -8.88
C SER A 420 -10.45 -18.21 -10.11
N HIS A 421 -11.06 -18.41 -11.28
CA HIS A 421 -10.33 -18.63 -12.54
C HIS A 421 -9.75 -17.35 -13.18
N TYR A 422 -10.08 -16.14 -12.70
CA TYR A 422 -9.70 -14.91 -13.41
C TYR A 422 -8.18 -14.67 -13.43
N ALA A 423 -7.46 -14.96 -12.34
CA ALA A 423 -5.99 -14.92 -12.33
C ALA A 423 -5.36 -15.87 -13.37
N LYS A 424 -6.01 -17.02 -13.62
CA LYS A 424 -5.60 -17.99 -14.64
C LYS A 424 -5.85 -17.48 -16.06
N ASP A 425 -6.96 -16.77 -16.29
CA ASP A 425 -7.24 -16.13 -17.58
C ASP A 425 -6.22 -15.02 -17.89
N LEU A 426 -5.84 -14.22 -16.87
CA LEU A 426 -4.79 -13.21 -16.99
C LEU A 426 -3.44 -13.84 -17.36
N LEU A 427 -3.04 -14.92 -16.67
CA LEU A 427 -1.82 -15.67 -16.97
C LEU A 427 -1.81 -16.18 -18.43
N ARG A 428 -2.93 -16.74 -18.89
CA ARG A 428 -3.06 -17.27 -20.26
C ARG A 428 -3.00 -16.19 -21.33
N ARG A 429 -3.46 -14.98 -21.02
CA ARG A 429 -3.51 -13.85 -21.97
C ARG A 429 -2.23 -13.04 -22.02
N PHE A 430 -1.55 -12.87 -20.88
CA PHE A 430 -0.44 -11.93 -20.72
C PHE A 430 0.90 -12.59 -20.33
N GLY A 431 0.93 -13.92 -20.18
CA GLY A 431 2.06 -14.62 -19.60
C GLY A 431 2.16 -14.39 -18.08
N ARG A 432 3.27 -14.86 -17.49
CA ARG A 432 3.52 -14.77 -16.04
C ARG A 432 3.68 -13.32 -15.57
N TYR A 433 3.14 -13.03 -14.39
CA TYR A 433 3.10 -11.70 -13.79
C TYR A 433 3.21 -11.83 -12.26
N LYS A 434 3.42 -10.73 -11.55
CA LYS A 434 3.49 -10.77 -10.09
C LYS A 434 2.08 -10.95 -9.50
N THR A 435 1.85 -12.07 -8.83
CA THR A 435 0.56 -12.46 -8.25
C THR A 435 0.38 -11.99 -6.80
N MET A 436 1.48 -11.64 -6.13
CA MET A 436 1.49 -11.04 -4.80
C MET A 436 0.90 -9.62 -4.78
N GLY A 437 0.39 -9.22 -3.61
CA GLY A 437 -0.34 -7.96 -3.44
C GLY A 437 0.56 -6.72 -3.44
N TRP A 438 1.81 -6.90 -3.04
CA TRP A 438 2.87 -5.89 -2.91
C TRP A 438 3.97 -6.29 -3.89
N ALA A 439 3.92 -5.84 -5.15
CA ALA A 439 4.70 -6.48 -6.21
C ALA A 439 6.11 -5.90 -6.36
N ILE A 440 6.34 -4.65 -6.00
CA ILE A 440 7.68 -4.05 -6.04
C ILE A 440 8.40 -4.35 -4.71
N ASP A 441 9.51 -5.07 -4.78
CA ASP A 441 10.32 -5.41 -3.60
C ASP A 441 11.16 -4.20 -3.16
N THR A 442 10.84 -3.68 -1.98
CA THR A 442 11.61 -2.62 -1.31
C THR A 442 12.53 -3.15 -0.22
N TRP A 443 12.35 -4.39 0.25
CA TRP A 443 13.18 -4.99 1.30
C TRP A 443 14.63 -5.15 0.83
N SER A 444 14.83 -5.60 -0.42
CA SER A 444 16.17 -5.88 -0.92
C SER A 444 17.02 -4.63 -1.12
N ILE A 445 16.44 -3.49 -1.51
CA ILE A 445 17.19 -2.24 -1.57
C ILE A 445 17.47 -1.65 -0.18
N GLN A 446 16.58 -1.86 0.79
CA GLN A 446 16.73 -1.44 2.19
C GLN A 446 17.86 -2.20 2.89
N SER A 447 17.88 -3.53 2.78
CA SER A 447 18.95 -4.38 3.29
C SER A 447 20.30 -4.20 2.56
N GLY A 448 20.31 -3.61 1.37
CA GLY A 448 21.48 -3.52 0.50
C GLY A 448 21.79 -4.79 -0.32
N THR A 449 20.82 -5.68 -0.53
CA THR A 449 20.93 -6.86 -1.41
C THR A 449 20.48 -6.61 -2.86
N LEU A 450 20.01 -5.40 -3.19
CA LEU A 450 19.63 -4.97 -4.54
C LEU A 450 20.11 -3.54 -4.79
N SER A 451 20.66 -3.28 -5.98
CA SER A 451 21.16 -1.96 -6.39
C SER A 451 20.05 -1.03 -6.92
N GLU A 452 20.26 0.30 -6.89
CA GLU A 452 19.30 1.28 -7.44
C GLU A 452 18.91 0.99 -8.92
N PRO A 453 19.84 0.65 -9.84
CA PRO A 453 19.48 0.24 -11.21
C PRO A 453 18.61 -1.02 -11.25
N ALA A 454 18.94 -2.03 -10.45
CA ALA A 454 18.22 -3.30 -10.43
C ALA A 454 16.79 -3.14 -9.88
N PHE A 455 16.62 -2.33 -8.84
CA PHE A 455 15.30 -1.92 -8.34
C PHE A 455 14.49 -1.21 -9.44
N LEU A 456 15.03 -0.16 -10.06
CA LEU A 456 14.32 0.58 -11.12
C LEU A 456 13.99 -0.31 -12.33
N GLN A 457 14.81 -1.31 -12.62
CA GLN A 457 14.54 -2.30 -13.66
C GLN A 457 13.37 -3.23 -13.31
N ASP A 458 13.28 -3.71 -12.07
CA ASP A 458 12.12 -4.50 -11.60
C ASP A 458 10.83 -3.66 -11.60
N VAL A 459 10.90 -2.39 -11.20
CA VAL A 459 9.78 -1.45 -11.35
C VAL A 459 9.36 -1.31 -12.81
N ALA A 460 10.30 -1.04 -13.72
CA ALA A 460 10.01 -0.86 -15.15
C ALA A 460 9.41 -2.12 -15.79
N GLN A 461 9.89 -3.31 -15.42
CA GLN A 461 9.32 -4.60 -15.85
C GLN A 461 7.88 -4.78 -15.33
N THR A 462 7.63 -4.41 -14.07
CA THR A 462 6.30 -4.50 -13.43
C THR A 462 5.32 -3.55 -14.12
N VAL A 463 5.69 -2.27 -14.28
CA VAL A 463 4.85 -1.25 -14.93
C VAL A 463 4.58 -1.58 -16.40
N THR A 464 5.55 -2.15 -17.12
CA THR A 464 5.35 -2.58 -18.52
C THR A 464 4.31 -3.71 -18.62
N GLN A 465 4.31 -4.66 -17.69
CA GLN A 465 3.30 -5.72 -17.64
C GLN A 465 1.92 -5.15 -17.29
N ASP A 466 1.84 -4.28 -16.28
CA ASP A 466 0.57 -3.64 -15.87
C ASP A 466 -0.01 -2.75 -16.99
N ARG A 467 0.82 -2.01 -17.74
CA ARG A 467 0.37 -1.23 -18.92
C ARG A 467 -0.22 -2.10 -20.02
N ARG A 468 0.39 -3.26 -20.31
CA ARG A 468 -0.15 -4.23 -21.30
C ARG A 468 -1.50 -4.78 -20.85
N MET A 469 -1.66 -5.10 -19.56
CA MET A 469 -2.94 -5.52 -19.00
C MET A 469 -3.98 -4.39 -19.09
N LEU A 470 -3.66 -3.19 -18.62
CA LEU A 470 -4.57 -2.04 -18.63
C LEU A 470 -5.09 -1.72 -20.03
N ALA A 471 -4.22 -1.56 -21.03
CA ALA A 471 -4.63 -1.24 -22.40
C ALA A 471 -5.61 -2.30 -22.95
N SER A 472 -5.32 -3.57 -22.66
CA SER A 472 -6.15 -4.71 -23.04
C SER A 472 -7.49 -4.80 -22.28
N LEU A 473 -7.57 -4.32 -21.05
CA LEU A 473 -8.80 -4.27 -20.24
C LEU A 473 -9.68 -3.05 -20.58
N VAL A 474 -9.08 -1.92 -20.92
CA VAL A 474 -9.79 -0.74 -21.47
C VAL A 474 -10.52 -1.11 -22.77
N ALA A 475 -9.96 -1.99 -23.58
CA ALA A 475 -10.61 -2.51 -24.78
C ALA A 475 -11.86 -3.39 -24.52
N GLU A 476 -12.05 -3.94 -23.31
CA GLU A 476 -13.21 -4.79 -22.97
C GLU A 476 -14.52 -4.02 -22.75
N LYS A 477 -14.49 -2.68 -22.72
CA LYS A 477 -15.69 -1.81 -22.60
C LYS A 477 -16.60 -2.13 -21.40
N ARG A 478 -16.02 -2.60 -20.29
CA ARG A 478 -16.66 -2.72 -18.97
C ARG A 478 -17.30 -1.38 -18.54
N ARG A 479 -18.40 -1.43 -17.76
CA ARG A 479 -19.06 -0.21 -17.21
C ARG A 479 -18.13 0.53 -16.24
N LEU A 480 -17.35 -0.24 -15.49
CA LEU A 480 -16.39 0.24 -14.50
C LEU A 480 -15.09 -0.56 -14.67
N LEU A 481 -13.97 0.15 -14.78
CA LEU A 481 -12.63 -0.42 -14.65
C LEU A 481 -11.89 0.36 -13.58
N VAL A 482 -11.37 -0.32 -12.56
CA VAL A 482 -10.48 0.26 -11.56
C VAL A 482 -9.12 -0.43 -11.70
N TYR A 483 -8.07 0.34 -11.94
CA TYR A 483 -6.71 -0.19 -12.05
C TYR A 483 -5.77 0.56 -11.12
N TYR A 484 -5.07 -0.17 -10.27
CA TYR A 484 -4.15 0.34 -9.26
C TYR A 484 -2.68 0.19 -9.68
N PHE A 485 -1.87 1.20 -9.37
CA PHE A 485 -0.43 1.27 -9.63
C PHE A 485 0.33 1.70 -8.37
N GLU A 486 1.19 0.83 -7.83
CA GLU A 486 1.99 1.10 -6.62
C GLU A 486 3.34 1.80 -6.88
N PHE A 487 3.76 1.93 -8.15
CA PHE A 487 5.14 2.32 -8.45
C PHE A 487 5.59 3.74 -8.04
N PRO A 488 4.73 4.79 -8.02
CA PRO A 488 5.18 6.13 -7.64
C PRO A 488 5.54 6.19 -6.16
N ASP A 489 4.69 5.65 -5.29
CA ASP A 489 4.95 5.39 -3.87
C ASP A 489 6.29 4.69 -3.62
N ARG A 490 6.52 3.55 -4.27
CA ARG A 490 7.73 2.72 -4.05
C ARG A 490 8.99 3.44 -4.49
N ILE A 491 8.92 4.23 -5.56
CA ILE A 491 10.02 5.11 -5.99
C ILE A 491 10.19 6.27 -5.02
N ALA A 492 9.11 6.89 -4.53
CA ALA A 492 9.18 7.98 -3.57
C ALA A 492 9.82 7.55 -2.25
N HIS A 493 9.37 6.44 -1.65
CA HIS A 493 9.98 5.87 -0.44
C HIS A 493 11.49 5.68 -0.59
N VAL A 494 11.96 5.07 -1.68
CA VAL A 494 13.39 4.81 -1.88
C VAL A 494 14.15 6.09 -2.27
N PHE A 495 13.74 6.81 -3.30
CA PHE A 495 14.59 7.81 -3.96
C PHE A 495 14.48 9.24 -3.39
N TRP A 496 13.59 9.52 -2.43
CA TRP A 496 13.45 10.88 -1.88
C TRP A 496 14.74 11.42 -1.26
N ARG A 497 15.58 10.56 -0.66
CA ARG A 497 16.92 10.93 -0.13
C ARG A 497 17.83 11.62 -1.13
N PHE A 498 17.58 11.48 -2.44
CA PHE A 498 18.37 12.11 -3.50
C PHE A 498 17.76 13.43 -3.99
N ARG A 499 16.48 13.64 -3.70
CA ARG A 499 15.74 14.85 -4.01
C ARG A 499 15.85 15.91 -2.89
N ASP A 500 16.33 15.48 -1.72
CA ASP A 500 16.44 16.30 -0.50
C ASP A 500 17.90 16.38 0.01
N PRO A 501 18.64 17.47 -0.30
CA PRO A 501 20.02 17.68 0.17
C PRO A 501 20.21 17.74 1.69
N GLU A 502 19.15 17.88 2.48
CA GLU A 502 19.20 17.91 3.94
C GLU A 502 18.94 16.52 4.57
N HIS A 503 18.65 15.51 3.75
CA HIS A 503 18.41 14.14 4.23
C HIS A 503 19.73 13.49 4.73
N PRO A 504 19.78 12.83 5.91
CA PRO A 504 21.03 12.30 6.44
C PRO A 504 21.67 11.17 5.60
N ALA A 505 20.90 10.54 4.71
CA ALA A 505 21.37 9.58 3.69
C ALA A 505 21.56 10.19 2.27
N TYR A 506 21.61 11.51 2.13
CA TYR A 506 21.85 12.17 0.84
C TYR A 506 23.28 11.88 0.35
N ASP A 507 23.41 11.47 -0.91
CA ASP A 507 24.67 11.34 -1.63
C ASP A 507 24.59 12.13 -2.94
N ALA A 508 25.51 13.07 -3.14
CA ALA A 508 25.49 13.98 -4.29
C ALA A 508 25.76 13.27 -5.63
N ALA A 509 26.57 12.21 -5.64
CA ALA A 509 26.94 11.48 -6.85
C ALA A 509 25.81 10.55 -7.32
N LEU A 510 25.07 9.96 -6.38
CA LEU A 510 23.84 9.21 -6.65
C LEU A 510 22.68 10.18 -6.96
N ALA A 511 22.59 11.34 -6.31
CA ALA A 511 21.60 12.36 -6.63
C ALA A 511 21.74 12.91 -8.06
N ALA A 512 22.97 13.06 -8.56
CA ALA A 512 23.22 13.41 -9.97
C ALA A 512 22.71 12.35 -10.96
N ARG A 513 22.41 11.12 -10.52
CA ARG A 513 21.89 10.02 -11.35
C ARG A 513 20.40 9.75 -11.15
N TYR A 514 19.89 9.93 -9.93
CA TYR A 514 18.56 9.49 -9.51
C TYR A 514 17.72 10.55 -8.78
N GLY A 515 18.22 11.79 -8.64
CA GLY A 515 17.50 12.88 -7.94
C GLY A 515 16.18 13.30 -8.59
N ASP A 516 15.93 12.88 -9.84
CA ASP A 516 14.69 13.08 -10.60
C ASP A 516 13.85 11.80 -10.76
N ALA A 517 14.16 10.73 -10.02
CA ALA A 517 13.47 9.44 -10.14
C ALA A 517 11.98 9.54 -9.78
N VAL A 518 11.62 10.36 -8.79
CA VAL A 518 10.23 10.62 -8.40
C VAL A 518 9.49 11.31 -9.55
N GLU A 519 10.06 12.37 -10.11
CA GLU A 519 9.49 13.08 -11.26
C GLU A 519 9.37 12.18 -12.50
N LYS A 520 10.37 11.34 -12.80
CA LYS A 520 10.29 10.33 -13.89
C LYS A 520 9.18 9.30 -13.68
N SER A 521 8.87 8.97 -12.43
CA SER A 521 7.70 8.12 -12.12
C SER A 521 6.40 8.85 -12.47
N TYR A 522 6.29 10.15 -12.20
CA TYR A 522 5.09 10.92 -12.53
C TYR A 522 4.95 11.15 -14.05
N GLU A 523 6.07 11.27 -14.78
CA GLU A 523 6.06 11.25 -16.26
C GLU A 523 5.59 9.89 -16.82
N THR A 524 5.94 8.79 -16.15
CA THR A 524 5.43 7.45 -16.50
C THR A 524 3.93 7.34 -16.24
N MET A 525 3.43 7.89 -15.12
CA MET A 525 2.00 8.03 -14.84
C MET A 525 1.28 8.86 -15.91
N ASP A 526 1.83 10.01 -16.29
CA ASP A 526 1.26 10.90 -17.33
C ASP A 526 1.09 10.17 -18.67
N ALA A 527 2.10 9.38 -19.08
CA ALA A 527 2.01 8.54 -20.27
C ALA A 527 0.87 7.51 -20.18
N ILE A 528 0.70 6.83 -19.04
CA ILE A 528 -0.38 5.85 -18.80
C ILE A 528 -1.76 6.52 -18.86
N VAL A 529 -1.89 7.70 -18.27
CA VAL A 529 -3.11 8.51 -18.30
C VAL A 529 -3.44 8.92 -19.73
N GLY A 530 -2.44 9.39 -20.50
CA GLY A 530 -2.59 9.76 -21.89
C GLY A 530 -3.01 8.60 -22.81
N GLU A 531 -2.36 7.45 -22.66
CA GLU A 531 -2.69 6.22 -23.40
C GLU A 531 -4.13 5.78 -23.12
N THR A 532 -4.51 5.77 -21.84
CA THR A 532 -5.87 5.44 -21.41
C THR A 532 -6.87 6.42 -22.00
N ALA A 533 -6.64 7.73 -21.84
CA ALA A 533 -7.54 8.78 -22.32
C ALA A 533 -7.77 8.73 -23.84
N ARG A 534 -6.73 8.46 -24.63
CA ARG A 534 -6.84 8.26 -26.10
C ARG A 534 -7.63 7.02 -26.48
N ALA A 535 -7.60 5.97 -25.66
CA ALA A 535 -8.39 4.75 -25.85
C ALA A 535 -9.85 4.87 -25.31
N LEU A 536 -10.25 6.01 -24.76
CA LEU A 536 -11.63 6.25 -24.31
C LEU A 536 -12.50 6.92 -25.39
N PRO A 537 -13.77 6.47 -25.57
CA PRO A 537 -14.74 7.23 -26.34
C PRO A 537 -15.09 8.53 -25.60
N SER A 538 -15.62 9.52 -26.33
CA SER A 538 -15.89 10.86 -25.81
C SER A 538 -16.89 10.92 -24.65
N ASP A 539 -17.79 9.94 -24.56
CA ASP A 539 -18.85 9.78 -23.56
C ASP A 539 -18.41 9.02 -22.30
N ALA A 540 -17.18 8.53 -22.25
CA ALA A 540 -16.60 7.89 -21.07
C ALA A 540 -16.03 8.91 -20.07
N ALA A 541 -16.08 8.57 -18.78
CA ALA A 541 -15.35 9.27 -17.74
C ALA A 541 -14.03 8.56 -17.43
N LEU A 542 -12.95 9.34 -17.34
CA LEU A 542 -11.68 8.95 -16.73
C LEU A 542 -11.56 9.70 -15.42
N LEU A 543 -11.33 8.98 -14.33
CA LEU A 543 -10.86 9.53 -13.06
C LEU A 543 -9.40 9.09 -12.88
N VAL A 544 -8.56 10.01 -12.45
CA VAL A 544 -7.18 9.71 -12.03
C VAL A 544 -7.02 10.26 -10.64
N LEU A 545 -6.64 9.41 -9.68
CA LEU A 545 -6.44 9.85 -8.32
C LEU A 545 -5.25 9.17 -7.65
N SER A 546 -4.75 9.83 -6.62
CA SER A 546 -3.85 9.27 -5.64
C SER A 546 -4.39 9.51 -4.24
N ASP A 547 -4.11 8.58 -3.36
CA ASP A 547 -4.69 8.48 -2.04
C ASP A 547 -3.95 9.34 -1.01
N HIS A 548 -2.63 9.50 -1.17
CA HIS A 548 -1.80 10.46 -0.45
C HIS A 548 -0.65 11.02 -1.33
N GLY A 549 -0.11 12.15 -0.89
CA GLY A 549 1.17 12.69 -1.35
C GLY A 549 2.33 12.15 -0.54
N PHE A 550 3.44 12.89 -0.49
CA PHE A 550 4.69 12.46 0.16
C PHE A 550 5.45 13.65 0.77
N ALA A 551 6.18 13.41 1.85
CA ALA A 551 7.18 14.33 2.38
C ALA A 551 8.52 13.61 2.64
N THR A 552 9.55 14.39 2.98
CA THR A 552 10.83 13.84 3.44
C THR A 552 10.73 13.31 4.87
N TRP A 553 11.39 12.19 5.15
CA TRP A 553 11.60 11.65 6.49
C TRP A 553 13.09 11.70 6.85
N ARG A 554 13.51 12.76 7.54
CA ARG A 554 14.91 12.99 7.95
C ARG A 554 15.19 12.53 9.38
N ARG A 555 14.16 12.56 10.23
CA ARG A 555 14.24 12.36 11.69
C ARG A 555 13.14 11.41 12.14
N SER A 556 13.53 10.36 12.86
CA SER A 556 12.62 9.40 13.47
C SER A 556 12.19 9.90 14.84
N VAL A 557 10.92 9.71 15.21
CA VAL A 557 10.36 10.07 16.53
C VAL A 557 9.85 8.82 17.24
N ASN A 558 10.32 8.57 18.48
CA ASN A 558 9.89 7.42 19.28
C ASN A 558 8.99 7.89 20.44
N TYR A 559 7.66 7.77 20.25
CA TYR A 559 6.68 8.23 21.24
C TYR A 559 6.69 7.41 22.54
N ASP A 560 6.95 6.10 22.50
CA ASP A 560 7.09 5.32 23.75
C ASP A 560 8.28 5.80 24.58
N SER A 561 9.38 6.19 23.94
CA SER A 561 10.55 6.74 24.63
C SER A 561 10.21 8.08 25.30
N TRP A 562 9.46 8.94 24.61
CA TRP A 562 8.94 10.17 25.19
C TRP A 562 7.96 9.90 26.34
N LEU A 563 7.06 8.93 26.20
CA LEU A 563 6.15 8.51 27.27
C LEU A 563 6.91 7.97 28.49
N VAL A 564 8.06 7.31 28.32
CA VAL A 564 8.94 6.92 29.43
C VAL A 564 9.62 8.15 30.05
N ASP A 565 10.15 9.07 29.24
CA ASP A 565 10.79 10.30 29.74
C ASP A 565 9.81 11.20 30.54
N GLN A 566 8.53 11.20 30.17
CA GLN A 566 7.47 11.92 30.89
C GLN A 566 6.80 11.10 32.02
N GLY A 567 7.20 9.84 32.23
CA GLY A 567 6.63 8.96 33.26
C GLY A 567 5.20 8.47 33.00
N TYR A 568 4.71 8.55 31.76
CA TYR A 568 3.42 7.96 31.33
C TYR A 568 3.53 6.47 31.01
N LEU A 569 4.68 6.00 30.53
CA LEU A 569 5.01 4.59 30.32
C LEU A 569 6.14 4.21 31.29
N VAL A 570 5.99 3.11 32.01
CA VAL A 570 6.93 2.72 33.08
C VAL A 570 7.55 1.36 32.75
N LEU A 571 8.87 1.25 32.90
CA LEU A 571 9.60 -0.01 32.68
C LEU A 571 9.87 -0.74 34.01
N LYS A 572 9.93 -2.07 33.96
CA LYS A 572 10.14 -2.94 35.13
C LYS A 572 11.58 -2.86 35.64
N GLY A 573 11.78 -2.40 36.87
CA GLY A 573 13.05 -2.54 37.59
C GLY A 573 14.24 -1.92 36.84
N ASN A 574 15.21 -2.74 36.45
CA ASN A 574 16.40 -2.33 35.69
C ASN A 574 16.28 -2.58 34.17
N ALA A 575 15.07 -2.84 33.65
CA ALA A 575 14.83 -3.07 32.23
C ALA A 575 15.31 -1.86 31.41
N ARG A 576 16.32 -2.09 30.56
CA ARG A 576 16.84 -1.07 29.65
C ARG A 576 15.92 -0.93 28.44
N ARG A 577 15.86 0.28 27.90
CA ARG A 577 15.31 0.56 26.56
C ARG A 577 16.04 -0.28 25.52
N GLN A 578 15.34 -0.72 24.48
CA GLN A 578 15.79 -1.78 23.56
C GLN A 578 15.81 -1.31 22.11
N ASN A 579 16.47 -2.07 21.24
CA ASN A 579 16.32 -1.96 19.78
C ASN A 579 15.31 -3.00 19.28
N LEU A 580 14.91 -2.91 18.01
CA LEU A 580 13.91 -3.82 17.44
C LEU A 580 14.39 -5.28 17.34
N GLU A 581 15.69 -5.48 17.16
CA GLU A 581 16.35 -6.79 17.10
C GLU A 581 16.17 -7.60 18.40
N ALA A 582 16.17 -6.95 19.56
CA ALA A 582 15.93 -7.57 20.86
C ALA A 582 14.52 -8.21 20.97
N LEU A 583 13.52 -7.62 20.29
CA LEU A 583 12.14 -8.11 20.31
C LEU A 583 12.00 -9.40 19.48
N PHE A 584 12.59 -9.43 18.28
CA PHE A 584 12.57 -10.59 17.39
C PHE A 584 13.43 -11.77 17.87
N SER A 585 14.40 -11.51 18.75
CA SER A 585 15.27 -12.55 19.33
C SER A 585 14.76 -13.12 20.67
N ARG A 586 13.83 -12.45 21.36
CA ARG A 586 13.30 -12.86 22.69
C ARG A 586 11.83 -13.27 22.71
N GLY A 587 11.06 -12.89 21.70
CA GLY A 587 9.80 -13.59 21.35
C GLY A 587 8.52 -13.14 22.06
N ALA A 588 8.54 -12.09 22.89
CA ALA A 588 7.32 -11.48 23.42
C ALA A 588 7.35 -9.95 23.36
N PHE A 589 6.21 -9.38 22.99
CA PHE A 589 5.96 -7.94 23.01
C PHE A 589 5.76 -7.45 24.45
N TRP A 590 6.10 -6.19 24.72
CA TRP A 590 5.81 -5.49 25.97
C TRP A 590 6.42 -6.07 27.27
N GLU A 591 7.35 -7.02 27.20
CA GLU A 591 7.95 -7.66 28.40
C GLU A 591 8.51 -6.64 29.40
N ALA A 592 9.18 -5.60 28.90
CA ALA A 592 9.82 -4.57 29.70
C ALA A 592 8.84 -3.63 30.43
N VAL A 593 7.56 -3.59 30.05
CA VAL A 593 6.59 -2.61 30.57
C VAL A 593 5.95 -3.07 31.88
N ASP A 594 5.93 -2.17 32.87
CA ASP A 594 5.17 -2.29 34.11
C ASP A 594 3.78 -1.66 33.92
N TRP A 595 2.85 -2.50 33.46
CA TRP A 595 1.46 -2.09 33.22
C TRP A 595 0.73 -1.59 34.46
N SER A 596 1.14 -2.00 35.67
CA SER A 596 0.54 -1.55 36.93
C SER A 596 0.78 -0.07 37.24
N LYS A 597 1.75 0.55 36.55
CA LYS A 597 2.14 1.96 36.71
C LYS A 597 2.02 2.76 35.42
N SER A 598 1.93 2.09 34.27
CA SER A 598 1.86 2.73 32.95
C SER A 598 0.45 3.24 32.66
N ARG A 599 0.34 4.54 32.35
CA ARG A 599 -0.92 5.25 32.07
C ARG A 599 -1.23 5.37 30.57
N ALA A 600 -0.20 5.37 29.72
CA ALA A 600 -0.33 5.42 28.26
C ALA A 600 0.84 4.71 27.57
N TYR A 601 0.64 4.33 26.30
CA TYR A 601 1.61 3.65 25.44
C TYR A 601 1.31 4.01 23.97
N ALA A 602 2.29 3.86 23.07
CA ALA A 602 2.11 4.03 21.63
C ALA A 602 2.20 2.69 20.88
N MET A 603 1.61 2.61 19.70
CA MET A 603 1.77 1.49 18.76
C MET A 603 1.47 2.03 17.34
N GLY A 604 1.81 1.28 16.29
CA GLY A 604 1.50 1.68 14.92
C GLY A 604 2.20 2.98 14.51
N LEU A 605 1.75 3.59 13.42
CA LEU A 605 2.41 4.73 12.79
C LEU A 605 1.74 6.05 13.23
N GLY A 606 1.68 6.27 14.55
CA GLY A 606 1.19 7.50 15.17
C GLY A 606 0.16 7.34 16.29
N ASP A 607 -0.20 6.11 16.66
CA ASP A 607 -1.33 5.86 17.55
C ASP A 607 -0.92 5.84 19.03
N VAL A 608 -1.62 6.60 19.86
CA VAL A 608 -1.42 6.65 21.31
C VAL A 608 -2.69 6.20 22.04
N TYR A 609 -2.49 5.27 22.97
CA TYR A 609 -3.52 4.62 23.75
C TYR A 609 -3.36 4.92 25.24
N VAL A 610 -4.47 5.14 25.93
CA VAL A 610 -4.56 5.20 27.39
C VAL A 610 -4.74 3.79 27.95
N ASN A 611 -4.04 3.45 29.03
CA ASN A 611 -4.22 2.20 29.77
C ASN A 611 -5.50 2.26 30.63
N LEU A 612 -6.66 2.13 29.99
CA LEU A 612 -7.99 2.46 30.52
C LEU A 612 -8.64 1.24 31.23
N ARG A 613 -9.13 1.47 32.46
CA ARG A 613 -9.89 0.47 33.23
C ARG A 613 -11.09 -0.04 32.44
N GLY A 614 -11.19 -1.36 32.30
CA GLY A 614 -12.30 -2.03 31.59
C GLY A 614 -12.13 -2.14 30.08
N ARG A 615 -11.02 -1.67 29.50
CA ARG A 615 -10.67 -1.87 28.08
C ARG A 615 -9.32 -2.54 27.90
N GLU A 616 -8.29 -2.04 28.57
CA GLU A 616 -6.98 -2.69 28.63
C GLU A 616 -6.96 -3.76 29.73
N ARG A 617 -6.28 -4.88 29.48
CA ARG A 617 -6.18 -6.03 30.41
C ARG A 617 -5.75 -5.58 31.82
N ASP A 618 -4.75 -4.72 31.86
CA ASP A 618 -4.11 -4.21 33.07
C ASP A 618 -4.41 -2.71 33.28
N GLY A 619 -5.61 -2.27 32.87
CA GLY A 619 -6.04 -0.87 32.87
C GLY A 619 -6.02 -0.21 34.25
N ILE A 620 -5.32 0.92 34.39
CA ILE A 620 -5.19 1.66 35.66
C ILE A 620 -5.89 3.02 35.67
N VAL A 621 -6.08 3.65 34.50
CA VAL A 621 -6.70 4.98 34.37
C VAL A 621 -8.22 4.85 34.45
N SER A 622 -8.87 5.68 35.27
CA SER A 622 -10.33 5.70 35.40
C SER A 622 -11.00 6.35 34.16
N PRO A 623 -12.15 5.84 33.69
CA PRO A 623 -12.94 6.52 32.66
C PRO A 623 -13.48 7.87 33.16
N GLY A 624 -13.89 8.74 32.22
CA GLY A 624 -14.38 10.08 32.53
C GLY A 624 -13.27 11.10 32.73
N ALA A 625 -13.30 11.83 33.84
CA ALA A 625 -12.45 13.01 34.06
C ALA A 625 -10.94 12.71 34.11
N ASP A 626 -10.53 11.54 34.61
CA ASP A 626 -9.12 11.12 34.64
C ASP A 626 -8.57 10.81 33.23
N TYR A 627 -9.38 10.11 32.43
CA TYR A 627 -9.11 9.85 31.02
C TYR A 627 -9.01 11.15 30.21
N GLU A 628 -9.99 12.06 30.29
CA GLU A 628 -9.94 13.32 29.54
C GLU A 628 -8.79 14.25 29.97
N ARG A 629 -8.47 14.31 31.26
CA ARG A 629 -7.32 15.07 31.76
C ARG A 629 -6.02 14.52 31.19
N LEU A 630 -5.82 13.20 31.25
CA LEU A 630 -4.64 12.55 30.68
C LEU A 630 -4.53 12.80 29.17
N ARG A 631 -5.63 12.68 28.40
CA ARG A 631 -5.61 12.99 26.96
C ARG A 631 -5.18 14.43 26.70
N LYS A 632 -5.72 15.40 27.46
CA LYS A 632 -5.34 16.82 27.35
C LYS A 632 -3.85 17.06 27.66
N ASP A 633 -3.32 16.41 28.69
CA ASP A 633 -1.91 16.52 29.08
C ASP A 633 -0.98 15.90 28.03
N LEU A 634 -1.32 14.71 27.51
CA LEU A 634 -0.61 14.06 26.41
C LEU A 634 -0.61 14.92 25.14
N THR A 635 -1.78 15.41 24.71
CA THR A 635 -1.91 16.31 23.55
C THR A 635 -1.02 17.55 23.67
N ARG A 636 -1.01 18.20 24.84
CA ARG A 636 -0.15 19.38 25.10
C ARG A 636 1.33 19.02 25.00
N GLY A 637 1.77 17.99 25.73
CA GLY A 637 3.17 17.59 25.77
C GLY A 637 3.71 17.14 24.41
N LEU A 638 2.90 16.43 23.62
CA LEU A 638 3.24 16.04 22.25
C LEU A 638 3.33 17.25 21.30
N LEU A 639 2.42 18.24 21.42
CA LEU A 639 2.48 19.47 20.62
C LEU A 639 3.65 20.40 21.02
N GLU A 640 4.22 20.22 22.21
CA GLU A 640 5.40 20.94 22.72
C GLU A 640 6.72 20.18 22.48
N LEU A 641 6.65 18.90 22.06
CA LEU A 641 7.79 18.04 21.79
C LEU A 641 8.70 18.63 20.70
N THR A 642 9.88 19.06 21.14
CA THR A 642 10.88 19.76 20.33
C THR A 642 12.12 18.87 20.19
N ASP A 643 12.63 18.73 18.96
CA ASP A 643 13.87 17.99 18.69
C ASP A 643 15.08 18.83 19.11
N PRO A 644 15.91 18.37 20.08
CA PRO A 644 17.05 19.14 20.57
C PRO A 644 18.17 19.32 19.53
N LYS A 645 18.17 18.55 18.42
CA LYS A 645 19.16 18.70 17.33
C LYS A 645 18.82 19.84 16.38
N THR A 646 17.53 20.07 16.12
CA THR A 646 17.05 21.06 15.13
C THR A 646 16.45 22.31 15.78
N GLY A 647 15.97 22.21 17.01
CA GLY A 647 15.18 23.24 17.68
C GLY A 647 13.71 23.31 17.21
N GLU A 648 13.28 22.41 16.33
CA GLU A 648 11.94 22.39 15.76
C GLU A 648 10.98 21.50 16.55
N ARG A 649 9.68 21.81 16.48
CA ARG A 649 8.64 20.91 16.97
C ARG A 649 8.42 19.77 15.98
N ALA A 650 8.33 18.54 16.47
CA ALA A 650 8.12 17.37 15.60
C ALA A 650 6.65 17.17 15.22
N VAL A 651 5.73 17.38 16.16
CA VAL A 651 4.29 17.16 15.98
C VAL A 651 3.63 18.41 15.38
N SER A 652 2.73 18.24 14.41
CA SER A 652 1.87 19.30 13.85
C SER A 652 0.53 19.38 14.59
N ARG A 653 -0.12 18.22 14.76
CA ARG A 653 -1.47 18.04 15.30
C ARG A 653 -1.56 16.75 16.10
N VAL A 654 -2.47 16.72 17.07
CA VAL A 654 -2.89 15.49 17.76
C VAL A 654 -4.41 15.45 17.65
N PHE A 655 -4.93 14.48 16.90
CA PHE A 655 -6.37 14.27 16.74
C PHE A 655 -6.88 13.40 17.87
N LYS A 656 -8.05 13.70 18.45
CA LYS A 656 -8.83 12.67 19.17
C LYS A 656 -9.63 11.86 18.14
N ARG A 657 -9.83 10.57 18.37
CA ARG A 657 -10.69 9.74 17.49
C ARG A 657 -12.10 10.31 17.31
N GLU A 658 -12.64 10.99 18.33
CA GLU A 658 -13.96 11.61 18.31
C GLU A 658 -14.03 12.83 17.35
N ASP A 659 -12.88 13.45 17.05
CA ASP A 659 -12.79 14.61 16.15
C ASP A 659 -12.69 14.18 14.67
N VAL A 660 -12.36 12.90 14.40
CA VAL A 660 -12.04 12.41 13.04
C VAL A 660 -12.93 11.28 12.52
N TYR A 661 -13.55 10.47 13.40
CA TYR A 661 -14.35 9.30 12.98
C TYR A 661 -15.82 9.44 13.39
N GLN A 662 -16.73 9.25 12.44
CA GLN A 662 -18.18 9.39 12.70
C GLN A 662 -18.75 8.24 13.53
N ARG A 663 -18.13 7.05 13.42
CA ARG A 663 -18.47 5.81 14.13
C ARG A 663 -17.18 5.04 14.35
N TYR A 664 -17.01 4.41 15.50
CA TYR A 664 -15.80 3.62 15.80
C TYR A 664 -16.08 2.58 16.89
N ASP A 665 -15.25 1.53 16.96
CA ASP A 665 -15.21 0.63 18.12
C ASP A 665 -14.15 1.14 19.12
N PRO A 666 -14.53 1.65 20.31
CA PRO A 666 -13.60 2.22 21.28
C PRO A 666 -12.61 1.20 21.87
N ARG A 667 -12.82 -0.11 21.63
CA ARG A 667 -11.93 -1.20 22.06
C ARG A 667 -10.74 -1.41 21.11
N LEU A 668 -10.87 -0.96 19.86
CA LEU A 668 -9.88 -1.16 18.79
C LEU A 668 -9.14 0.13 18.45
N ILE A 669 -9.90 1.23 18.36
CA ILE A 669 -9.43 2.52 17.83
C ILE A 669 -8.65 3.30 18.91
N PRO A 670 -7.47 3.86 18.56
CA PRO A 670 -6.64 4.64 19.47
C PRO A 670 -7.34 5.86 20.05
N ASP A 671 -6.84 6.36 21.18
CA ASP A 671 -7.47 7.49 21.88
C ASP A 671 -7.00 8.84 21.34
N LEU A 672 -5.78 8.89 20.83
CA LEU A 672 -5.12 10.01 20.18
C LEU A 672 -4.33 9.51 18.96
N ILE A 673 -4.33 10.27 17.87
CA ILE A 673 -3.57 10.00 16.65
C ILE A 673 -2.64 11.19 16.43
N VAL A 674 -1.33 10.95 16.44
CA VAL A 674 -0.30 11.98 16.42
C VAL A 674 0.20 12.19 14.99
N ALA A 675 0.04 13.39 14.48
CA ALA A 675 0.50 13.80 13.15
C ALA A 675 1.76 14.66 13.23
N ASN A 676 2.77 14.28 12.44
CA ASN A 676 4.07 14.92 12.35
C ASN A 676 4.12 16.05 11.32
N ARG A 677 5.08 16.95 11.54
CA ARG A 677 5.55 17.97 10.59
C ARG A 677 6.45 17.32 9.52
N PRO A 678 6.71 18.00 8.37
CA PRO A 678 7.63 17.49 7.36
C PRO A 678 9.00 17.24 7.97
N GLY A 679 9.71 16.20 7.52
CA GLY A 679 10.99 15.79 8.09
C GLY A 679 10.88 14.79 9.25
N TYR A 680 9.74 14.69 9.92
CA TYR A 680 9.54 13.79 11.06
C TYR A 680 8.56 12.65 10.74
N ARG A 681 8.88 11.43 11.17
CA ARG A 681 7.97 10.26 11.10
C ARG A 681 8.26 9.31 12.26
N VAL A 682 7.26 8.54 12.68
CA VAL A 682 7.36 7.59 13.80
C VAL A 682 8.41 6.52 13.54
N SER A 683 9.29 6.25 14.50
CA SER A 683 10.34 5.23 14.36
C SER A 683 9.76 3.82 14.18
N TRP A 684 10.47 2.94 13.44
CA TRP A 684 10.07 1.53 13.27
C TRP A 684 9.97 0.78 14.61
N GLN A 685 10.76 1.19 15.61
CA GLN A 685 10.76 0.64 16.95
C GLN A 685 9.47 1.01 17.70
N ALA A 686 9.04 2.27 17.63
CA ALA A 686 7.81 2.73 18.27
C ALA A 686 6.55 2.10 17.65
N SER A 687 6.54 1.77 16.36
CA SER A 687 5.37 1.13 15.74
C SER A 687 5.05 -0.26 16.31
N LEU A 688 6.03 -0.91 16.96
CA LEU A 688 5.88 -2.19 17.64
C LEU A 688 5.94 -2.07 19.18
N GLY A 689 5.83 -0.85 19.72
CA GLY A 689 5.80 -0.60 21.17
C GLY A 689 7.17 -0.67 21.86
N VAL A 690 8.27 -0.42 21.13
CA VAL A 690 9.64 -0.54 21.64
C VAL A 690 10.25 0.84 21.94
N PRO A 691 10.33 1.26 23.22
CA PRO A 691 11.08 2.44 23.60
C PRO A 691 12.60 2.23 23.42
N THR A 692 13.25 3.13 22.69
CA THR A 692 14.70 3.17 22.42
C THR A 692 15.40 4.18 23.33
N GLY A 693 16.74 4.17 23.36
CA GLY A 693 17.52 5.11 24.19
C GLY A 693 17.30 6.60 23.89
N SER A 694 16.65 6.93 22.76
CA SER A 694 16.50 8.25 22.19
C SER A 694 15.07 8.51 21.73
N VAL A 695 14.52 9.69 22.03
CA VAL A 695 13.24 10.14 21.44
C VAL A 695 13.40 10.46 19.96
N PHE A 696 14.58 10.94 19.55
CA PHE A 696 14.86 11.37 18.18
C PHE A 696 16.13 10.74 17.61
N GLU A 697 16.03 10.20 16.40
CA GLU A 697 17.12 9.51 15.70
C GLU A 697 17.24 10.04 14.25
N ASP A 698 18.44 10.04 13.66
CA ASP A 698 18.61 10.40 12.24
C ASP A 698 18.13 9.25 11.36
N ASN A 699 17.28 9.53 10.37
CA ASN A 699 17.00 8.55 9.32
C ASN A 699 18.20 8.46 8.36
N ARG A 700 18.90 7.34 8.40
CA ARG A 700 20.04 7.04 7.50
C ARG A 700 19.74 5.91 6.52
N ASP A 701 18.50 5.46 6.48
CA ASP A 701 18.06 4.37 5.63
C ASP A 701 17.73 4.87 4.20
N VAL A 702 17.57 3.93 3.28
CA VAL A 702 17.10 4.19 1.91
C VAL A 702 15.64 4.65 1.91
N TRP A 703 14.84 4.15 2.87
CA TRP A 703 13.43 4.52 3.04
C TRP A 703 13.36 5.93 3.64
N SER A 704 13.14 6.91 2.77
CA SER A 704 13.50 8.32 2.99
C SER A 704 12.42 9.33 2.58
N GLY A 705 11.54 8.93 1.66
CA GLY A 705 10.23 9.55 1.51
C GLY A 705 9.25 8.82 2.41
N ASP A 706 8.31 9.52 3.04
CA ASP A 706 7.19 8.87 3.72
C ASP A 706 5.94 9.77 3.71
N HIS A 707 4.82 9.15 4.04
CA HIS A 707 3.49 9.73 4.20
C HIS A 707 2.88 9.31 5.55
N CYS A 708 3.29 8.16 6.10
CA CYS A 708 2.80 7.62 7.35
C CYS A 708 3.13 8.52 8.55
N SER A 709 2.21 8.59 9.52
CA SER A 709 2.29 9.45 10.71
C SER A 709 2.40 10.96 10.45
N LEU A 710 2.30 11.43 9.20
CA LEU A 710 2.33 12.86 8.87
C LEU A 710 0.94 13.49 8.94
N ASP A 711 0.92 14.81 8.96
CA ASP A 711 -0.30 15.59 8.82
C ASP A 711 -0.96 15.39 7.43
N PRO A 712 -2.25 14.98 7.34
CA PRO A 712 -2.92 14.77 6.06
C PRO A 712 -2.92 15.98 5.12
N ASP A 713 -2.83 17.20 5.66
CA ASP A 713 -2.80 18.41 4.83
C ASP A 713 -1.41 18.70 4.21
N LEU A 714 -0.36 18.03 4.69
CA LEU A 714 0.99 18.08 4.12
C LEU A 714 1.20 17.06 3.00
N VAL A 715 0.49 15.93 3.04
CA VAL A 715 0.64 14.80 2.10
C VAL A 715 -0.64 14.60 1.28
N ARG A 716 -1.06 15.64 0.57
CA ARG A 716 -2.26 15.59 -0.28
C ARG A 716 -1.96 14.88 -1.61
N GLY A 717 -2.76 13.85 -1.89
CA GLY A 717 -2.78 13.16 -3.18
C GLY A 717 -3.45 14.01 -4.27
N VAL A 718 -3.63 13.44 -5.46
CA VAL A 718 -4.26 14.13 -6.60
C VAL A 718 -5.68 13.63 -6.88
N PHE A 719 -6.52 14.49 -7.46
CA PHE A 719 -7.78 14.10 -8.11
C PHE A 719 -7.96 14.87 -9.42
N PHE A 720 -8.06 14.12 -10.53
CA PHE A 720 -8.37 14.62 -11.86
C PHE A 720 -9.60 13.88 -12.43
N ALA A 721 -10.33 14.56 -13.32
CA ALA A 721 -11.43 13.94 -14.07
C ALA A 721 -11.48 14.44 -15.51
N SER A 722 -11.95 13.60 -16.45
CA SER A 722 -12.21 14.01 -17.84
C SER A 722 -13.56 14.71 -18.05
N ARG A 723 -14.42 14.71 -17.02
CA ARG A 723 -15.68 15.45 -16.99
C ARG A 723 -15.51 16.73 -16.16
N PRO A 724 -16.03 17.87 -16.61
CA PRO A 724 -16.03 19.12 -15.84
C PRO A 724 -16.59 18.94 -14.43
N PHE A 725 -15.86 19.43 -13.44
CA PHE A 725 -16.33 19.52 -12.06
C PHE A 725 -16.02 20.87 -11.41
N SER A 726 -16.47 21.03 -10.18
CA SER A 726 -16.10 22.10 -9.26
C SER A 726 -16.03 21.57 -7.83
N THR A 727 -15.25 22.21 -6.99
CA THR A 727 -15.05 21.83 -5.58
C THR A 727 -15.34 23.00 -4.65
N SER A 728 -16.23 22.83 -3.68
CA SER A 728 -16.53 23.87 -2.67
C SER A 728 -15.48 24.02 -1.58
N ARG A 729 -14.69 22.95 -1.35
CA ARG A 729 -13.48 22.90 -0.51
C ARG A 729 -12.51 21.88 -1.10
N VAL A 730 -11.27 21.81 -0.60
CA VAL A 730 -10.38 20.67 -0.89
C VAL A 730 -11.12 19.37 -0.50
N PRO A 731 -11.33 18.43 -1.43
CA PRO A 731 -12.00 17.16 -1.15
C PRO A 731 -11.10 16.22 -0.34
N GLY A 732 -11.72 15.35 0.47
CA GLY A 732 -11.08 14.19 1.06
C GLY A 732 -11.33 12.93 0.20
N ILE A 733 -10.60 11.84 0.45
CA ILE A 733 -10.69 10.63 -0.39
C ILE A 733 -12.10 10.00 -0.44
N THR A 734 -12.88 10.12 0.63
CA THR A 734 -14.28 9.66 0.67
C THR A 734 -15.20 10.51 -0.22
N ASP A 735 -14.89 11.79 -0.41
CA ASP A 735 -15.60 12.67 -1.34
C ASP A 735 -15.40 12.22 -2.79
N ALA A 736 -14.20 11.72 -3.15
CA ALA A 736 -13.95 11.12 -4.46
C ALA A 736 -14.77 9.84 -4.69
N THR A 737 -15.02 9.07 -3.63
CA THR A 737 -15.93 7.90 -3.68
C THR A 737 -17.37 8.32 -3.93
N ALA A 738 -17.85 9.37 -3.24
CA ALA A 738 -19.18 9.92 -3.44
C ALA A 738 -19.37 10.47 -4.87
N ALA A 739 -18.35 11.16 -5.40
CA ALA A 739 -18.34 11.65 -6.78
C ALA A 739 -18.36 10.50 -7.81
N LEU A 740 -17.63 9.41 -7.56
CA LEU A 740 -17.64 8.21 -8.39
C LEU A 740 -19.01 7.50 -8.35
N ARG A 741 -19.60 7.30 -7.16
CA ARG A 741 -20.96 6.74 -7.02
C ARG A 741 -21.97 7.55 -7.84
N ALA A 742 -21.90 8.89 -7.78
CA ALA A 742 -22.74 9.79 -8.59
C ALA A 742 -22.58 9.60 -10.11
N LEU A 743 -21.35 9.38 -10.63
CA LEU A 743 -21.13 9.03 -12.05
C LEU A 743 -21.65 7.63 -12.42
N LEU A 744 -21.68 6.69 -11.47
CA LEU A 744 -22.18 5.34 -11.70
C LEU A 744 -23.72 5.31 -11.74
N SER A 745 -24.38 6.02 -10.82
CA SER A 745 -25.84 6.14 -10.71
C SER A 745 -26.48 7.14 -11.67
N GLY A 746 -25.76 8.19 -12.10
CA GLY A 746 -26.34 9.33 -12.80
C GLY A 746 -27.07 10.32 -11.89
N THR A 747 -26.72 10.36 -10.60
CA THR A 747 -27.30 11.29 -9.62
C THR A 747 -26.38 12.49 -9.36
N ALA A 748 -26.88 13.51 -8.65
CA ALA A 748 -26.00 14.51 -8.06
C ALA A 748 -25.02 13.87 -7.06
N SER A 749 -23.83 14.47 -6.93
CA SER A 749 -22.86 14.14 -5.90
C SER A 749 -23.27 14.80 -4.57
N PRO A 750 -23.33 14.06 -3.45
CA PRO A 750 -23.65 14.64 -2.14
C PRO A 750 -22.44 15.33 -1.48
N GLY A 751 -21.27 15.31 -2.11
CA GLY A 751 -20.01 15.84 -1.58
C GLY A 751 -19.57 17.17 -2.21
N PRO A 752 -18.38 17.68 -1.85
CA PRO A 752 -17.84 18.93 -2.38
C PRO A 752 -17.51 18.88 -3.87
N ILE A 753 -17.22 17.70 -4.43
CA ILE A 753 -16.99 17.50 -5.87
C ILE A 753 -18.35 17.44 -6.57
N LEU A 754 -18.68 18.49 -7.32
CA LEU A 754 -19.92 18.63 -8.08
C LEU A 754 -19.63 18.56 -9.57
N TRP A 755 -20.23 17.57 -10.26
CA TRP A 755 -20.19 17.42 -11.71
C TRP A 755 -21.01 18.50 -12.41
N LYS A 756 -20.51 19.01 -13.54
CA LYS A 756 -21.22 19.95 -14.42
C LYS A 756 -21.77 19.24 -15.66
#